data_AF-A0A1H9Z910-F1
#
_entry.id   AF-A0A1H9Z910-F1
#
_cell.length_a   1.000
_cell.length_b   1.000
_cell.length_c   1.000
_cell.angle_alpha   90.00
_cell.angle_beta   90.00
_cell.angle_gamma   90.00
#
_symmetry.space_group_name_H-M   'P 1'
#
loop_
_entity.id
_entity.type
_entity.pdbx_description
1 polymer ?
#
loop_
_entity_poly.entity_id
_entity_poly.type
_entity_poly.pdbx_seq_one_letter_code
_entity_poly.pdbx_strand_id
1 'polypeptide(L)'
;MKRINQLWLTSILVACLWGCSDNNDNDPYSLIVDVDEIVFEHEVLTSSEEEQRIRAQFEGEGLVLGFAPDSVPVAWLSFYTDRVTDTSARITVSLANEDQIAPGTYETTLRLSTGNAEQGQLISQDIKVTLNIWQLQSTLSSAYIEHIEGEEPPEQIDFSVYSDNTDWTLTSPVDWLTIEQTESEEEGFTDISLNLNTDNLPPEGLKEIQLELTEARTETAKTIDITFAYQENSLIFSPAKLSFFSSGNLTHIAQNIALHTNSGEMPNWSVSSENNWLQLFADPANNTIQVKVDDSVLAEGSHFGSVVIQDTENDETFSIPVSFEKQASTVETQLIADVKADAPLLIDPFAPIAYTFGDNVLSGYHLITTEVVKSLTFEENPLSIISYVEAPNGEFALINALESITDEGGDVSEQQVYFKLTFEPLSYTKFTLPENLISYDPSLFLTWGDKQYVLSRALEFADDALEALGFISTQPFVTSQLRKVPNEPAFVAFNSATNTLHKFSININEYSTFPLKIRKTQTYQDDQLAGLFEFAFNSDGSQLYFSGANAEWLAHLDQVFGTSGRLSANENDITVKVAYDGNGNNYFYRFNPDDGFHFARYDSNQALLVKESLPFGFSQTELLPQWQLIVSYHGDSNTLIVLPMPQIAD
;
A
#
# COMPACT_ATOMS: atom_id res chain seq x y z
N MET A 1 1.51 48.04 45.42
CA MET A 1 1.49 48.52 46.82
C MET A 1 1.83 47.31 47.71
N LYS A 2 2.95 47.36 48.45
CA LYS A 2 3.51 46.36 49.41
C LYS A 2 3.85 44.96 48.82
N ARG A 3 5.09 44.62 48.46
CA ARG A 3 6.34 44.36 49.25
C ARG A 3 6.12 43.44 50.47
N ILE A 4 6.78 42.27 50.45
CA ILE A 4 7.79 41.83 51.44
C ILE A 4 8.61 40.67 50.81
N ASN A 5 9.91 40.92 50.62
CA ASN A 5 10.97 39.95 50.38
C ASN A 5 11.41 39.36 51.73
N GLN A 6 11.78 38.09 51.77
CA GLN A 6 12.75 37.58 52.74
C GLN A 6 13.83 36.79 51.99
N LEU A 7 14.86 37.54 51.55
CA LEU A 7 16.19 36.99 51.32
C LEU A 7 16.78 36.62 52.69
N TRP A 8 17.25 35.39 52.83
CA TRP A 8 18.22 35.05 53.86
C TRP A 8 19.60 35.43 53.34
N LEU A 9 20.12 36.54 53.87
CA LEU A 9 21.48 37.02 53.65
C LEU A 9 22.39 36.37 54.70
N THR A 10 23.10 35.31 54.32
CA THR A 10 24.23 34.80 55.12
C THR A 10 25.47 35.57 54.70
N SER A 11 25.85 36.54 55.54
CA SER A 11 27.07 37.33 55.41
C SER A 11 28.31 36.46 55.65
N ILE A 12 29.04 36.16 54.58
CA ILE A 12 30.39 35.59 54.63
C ILE A 12 31.38 36.73 54.85
N LEU A 13 32.15 36.64 55.93
CA LEU A 13 33.24 37.55 56.25
C LEU A 13 34.45 37.17 55.38
N VAL A 14 34.75 37.97 54.35
CA VAL A 14 35.98 37.81 53.56
C VAL A 14 37.13 38.44 54.33
N ALA A 15 38.02 37.60 54.87
CA ALA A 15 39.33 38.04 55.36
C ALA A 15 40.35 37.87 54.24
N CYS A 16 40.72 38.96 53.56
CA CYS A 16 41.89 38.97 52.69
C CYS A 16 43.15 38.91 53.55
N LEU A 17 43.83 37.76 53.59
CA LEU A 17 45.17 37.63 54.14
C LEU A 17 46.12 37.22 53.03
N TRP A 18 47.02 38.13 52.67
CA TRP A 18 48.19 37.85 51.84
C TRP A 18 49.25 37.18 52.72
N GLY A 19 49.64 35.96 52.37
CA GLY A 19 50.77 35.25 52.97
C GLY A 19 51.77 34.86 51.89
N CYS A 20 52.92 35.53 51.90
CA CYS A 20 54.09 35.16 51.10
C CYS A 20 54.68 33.84 51.62
N SER A 21 55.01 32.95 50.69
CA SER A 21 55.79 31.71 50.87
C SER A 21 57.14 31.96 51.54
N ASP A 22 57.47 31.16 52.57
CA ASP A 22 58.86 30.85 52.93
C ASP A 22 58.95 29.37 53.37
N ASN A 23 59.74 28.59 52.63
CA ASN A 23 60.04 27.18 52.89
C ASN A 23 60.83 27.03 54.19
N ASN A 24 60.23 26.43 55.22
CA ASN A 24 60.94 25.83 56.34
C ASN A 24 60.43 24.40 56.56
N ASP A 25 61.37 23.45 56.54
CA ASP A 25 61.18 22.00 56.45
C ASP A 25 60.76 21.37 57.80
N ASN A 26 59.72 21.92 58.44
CA ASN A 26 59.15 21.40 59.69
C ASN A 26 57.71 21.94 59.91
N ASP A 27 56.88 21.96 58.86
CA ASP A 27 55.45 22.21 59.05
C ASP A 27 54.83 21.00 59.77
N PRO A 28 54.19 21.18 60.95
CA PRO A 28 53.58 20.09 61.71
C PRO A 28 52.27 19.60 61.10
N TYR A 29 51.90 20.10 59.91
CA TYR A 29 50.64 19.84 59.24
C TYR A 29 50.88 19.12 57.92
N SER A 30 50.00 18.17 57.59
CA SER A 30 49.98 17.48 56.30
C SER A 30 48.55 17.41 55.77
N LEU A 31 48.38 17.49 54.45
CA LEU A 31 47.10 17.38 53.76
C LEU A 31 47.37 16.62 52.47
N ILE A 32 46.65 15.51 52.29
CA ILE A 32 46.72 14.68 51.10
C ILE A 32 45.30 14.41 50.66
N VAL A 33 44.99 14.81 49.44
CA VAL A 33 43.75 14.49 48.75
C VAL A 33 44.04 13.44 47.67
N ASP A 34 43.12 12.50 47.48
CA ASP A 34 43.26 11.43 46.50
C ASP A 34 42.99 11.84 45.04
N VAL A 35 42.47 13.06 44.81
CA VAL A 35 42.28 13.67 43.49
C VAL A 35 42.71 15.14 43.49
N ASP A 36 43.14 15.64 42.34
CA ASP A 36 43.49 17.04 42.04
C ASP A 36 42.58 17.67 40.97
N GLU A 37 41.77 16.86 40.28
CA GLU A 37 40.79 17.30 39.28
C GLU A 37 39.49 16.47 39.35
N ILE A 38 38.37 17.14 39.06
CA ILE A 38 37.04 16.56 38.88
C ILE A 38 36.45 17.11 37.57
N VAL A 39 35.89 16.23 36.75
CA VAL A 39 35.19 16.58 35.52
C VAL A 39 33.77 16.02 35.58
N PHE A 40 32.80 16.87 35.30
CA PHE A 40 31.39 16.49 35.10
C PHE A 40 31.01 16.71 33.64
N GLU A 41 30.36 15.71 33.05
CA GLU A 41 29.83 15.76 31.68
C GLU A 41 28.33 15.61 31.72
N HIS A 42 27.59 16.60 31.21
CA HIS A 42 26.15 16.63 31.41
C HIS A 42 25.38 17.19 30.21
N GLU A 43 24.26 16.56 29.87
CA GLU A 43 23.39 17.06 28.82
C GLU A 43 22.51 18.20 29.32
N VAL A 44 22.43 19.29 28.56
CA VAL A 44 21.53 20.42 28.84
C VAL A 44 20.08 19.97 29.09
N LEU A 45 19.39 20.63 30.02
CA LEU A 45 17.98 20.37 30.38
C LEU A 45 17.68 18.96 30.92
N THR A 46 18.71 18.17 31.25
CA THR A 46 18.54 16.88 31.95
C THR A 46 18.93 17.00 33.42
N SER A 47 18.50 16.07 34.27
CA SER A 47 18.91 16.01 35.69
C SER A 47 20.10 15.06 35.86
N SER A 48 21.06 15.42 36.71
CA SER A 48 22.20 14.56 37.04
C SER A 48 22.06 13.95 38.43
N GLU A 49 22.36 12.67 38.55
CA GLU A 49 22.59 12.02 39.86
C GLU A 49 24.10 11.80 40.12
N GLU A 50 24.97 12.42 39.32
CA GLU A 50 26.40 12.21 39.40
C GLU A 50 26.99 12.81 40.70
N GLU A 51 27.71 11.97 41.44
CA GLU A 51 28.44 12.35 42.65
C GLU A 51 29.89 11.90 42.55
N GLN A 52 30.81 12.83 42.80
CA GLN A 52 32.24 12.57 42.90
C GLN A 52 32.66 12.53 44.37
N ARG A 53 33.40 11.49 44.76
CA ARG A 53 33.77 11.24 46.17
C ARG A 53 35.27 11.28 46.36
N ILE A 54 35.70 12.21 47.19
CA ILE A 54 37.09 12.54 47.45
C ILE A 54 37.44 12.11 48.87
N ARG A 55 38.65 11.57 49.07
CA ARG A 55 39.20 11.26 50.39
C ARG A 55 40.33 12.22 50.71
N ALA A 56 40.20 12.89 51.84
CA ALA A 56 41.25 13.71 52.41
C ALA A 56 41.85 13.02 53.65
N GLN A 57 43.17 12.97 53.74
CA GLN A 57 43.92 12.67 54.96
C GLN A 57 44.63 13.93 55.41
N PHE A 58 44.58 14.24 56.70
CA PHE A 58 45.19 15.45 57.22
C PHE A 58 45.74 15.29 58.63
N GLU A 59 46.78 16.07 58.93
CA GLU A 59 47.29 16.30 60.28
C GLU A 59 47.16 17.80 60.57
N GLY A 60 46.29 18.16 61.51
CA GLY A 60 45.99 19.55 61.88
C GLY A 60 44.76 19.64 62.80
N GLU A 61 44.33 20.86 63.15
CA GLU A 61 43.22 21.06 64.11
C GLU A 61 41.83 20.86 63.47
N GLY A 62 41.76 20.66 62.15
CA GLY A 62 40.53 20.37 61.40
C GLY A 62 40.68 20.60 59.90
N LEU A 63 39.65 20.23 59.14
CA LEU A 63 39.59 20.40 57.68
C LEU A 63 38.52 21.42 57.30
N VAL A 64 38.89 22.40 56.48
CA VAL A 64 37.98 23.37 55.88
C VAL A 64 37.88 23.11 54.39
N LEU A 65 36.65 23.07 53.86
CA LEU A 65 36.34 22.94 52.45
C LEU A 65 35.58 24.19 51.99
N GLY A 66 36.01 24.76 50.87
CA GLY A 66 35.32 25.88 50.21
C GLY A 66 35.88 26.14 48.82
N PHE A 67 35.44 27.23 48.19
CA PHE A 67 36.07 27.71 46.95
C PHE A 67 37.45 28.30 47.26
N ALA A 68 38.39 28.15 46.33
CA ALA A 68 39.70 28.81 46.43
C ALA A 68 39.52 30.34 46.48
N PRO A 69 40.37 31.09 47.21
CA PRO A 69 40.20 32.54 47.40
C PRO A 69 40.23 33.37 46.10
N ASP A 70 40.85 32.81 45.06
CA ASP A 70 40.98 33.36 43.71
C ASP A 70 39.93 32.80 42.73
N SER A 71 39.08 31.87 43.17
CA SER A 71 37.94 31.35 42.40
C SER A 71 36.64 32.09 42.70
N VAL A 72 35.77 32.16 41.69
CA VAL A 72 34.40 32.68 41.86
C VAL A 72 33.49 31.54 42.34
N PRO A 73 32.76 31.70 43.46
CA PRO A 73 31.75 30.73 43.86
C PRO A 73 30.69 30.54 42.77
N VAL A 74 30.37 29.29 42.45
CA VAL A 74 29.40 28.93 41.41
C VAL A 74 28.14 28.34 42.02
N ALA A 75 26.99 28.62 41.42
CA ALA A 75 25.69 28.10 41.86
C ALA A 75 25.41 26.67 41.36
N TRP A 76 26.24 26.18 40.43
CA TRP A 76 26.07 24.87 39.80
C TRP A 76 26.75 23.71 40.52
N LEU A 77 27.53 24.01 41.57
CA LEU A 77 28.31 23.03 42.31
C LEU A 77 27.82 22.96 43.76
N SER A 78 27.50 21.76 44.21
CA SER A 78 27.21 21.44 45.61
C SER A 78 28.31 20.55 46.16
N PHE A 79 28.70 20.79 47.41
CA PHE A 79 29.68 19.96 48.09
C PHE A 79 29.42 19.93 49.59
N TYR A 80 29.74 18.80 50.21
CA TYR A 80 29.70 18.65 51.65
C TYR A 80 30.73 17.63 52.13
N THR A 81 31.15 17.79 53.38
CA THR A 81 32.00 16.83 54.07
C THR A 81 31.14 15.85 54.85
N ASP A 82 31.49 14.57 54.79
CA ASP A 82 30.96 13.54 55.66
C ASP A 82 32.07 12.59 56.14
N ARG A 83 31.71 11.68 57.07
CA ARG A 83 32.64 10.70 57.65
C ARG A 83 33.95 11.34 58.15
N VAL A 84 33.84 12.49 58.81
CA VAL A 84 34.97 13.23 59.36
C VAL A 84 35.49 12.54 60.63
N THR A 85 36.82 12.37 60.70
CA THR A 85 37.59 11.87 61.84
C THR A 85 38.69 12.88 62.18
N ASP A 86 39.47 12.62 63.22
CA ASP A 86 40.59 13.49 63.63
C ASP A 86 41.70 13.60 62.56
N THR A 87 41.76 12.67 61.61
CA THR A 87 42.85 12.60 60.60
C THR A 87 42.37 12.37 59.17
N SER A 88 41.06 12.29 58.92
CA SER A 88 40.52 12.07 57.57
C SER A 88 39.08 12.54 57.41
N ALA A 89 38.69 12.83 56.17
CA ALA A 89 37.32 13.16 55.80
C ALA A 89 36.99 12.62 54.40
N ARG A 90 35.70 12.44 54.12
CA ARG A 90 35.19 12.23 52.77
C ARG A 90 34.44 13.48 52.32
N ILE A 91 34.67 13.89 51.09
CA ILE A 91 33.97 15.00 50.46
C ILE A 91 33.13 14.42 49.34
N THR A 92 31.85 14.78 49.30
CA THR A 92 30.98 14.52 48.16
C THR A 92 30.81 15.83 47.41
N VAL A 93 31.01 15.78 46.10
CA VAL A 93 30.80 16.88 45.15
C VAL A 93 29.76 16.44 44.14
N SER A 94 28.74 17.25 43.90
CA SER A 94 27.67 16.97 42.95
C SER A 94 27.26 18.23 42.20
N LEU A 95 26.57 18.06 41.07
CA LEU A 95 25.95 19.18 40.37
C LEU A 95 24.70 19.69 41.12
N ALA A 96 24.33 20.94 40.83
CA ALA A 96 23.11 21.57 41.29
C ALA A 96 22.56 22.52 40.21
N ASN A 97 21.25 22.59 40.04
CA ASN A 97 20.59 23.44 39.02
C ASN A 97 21.11 23.18 37.60
N GLU A 98 21.60 21.98 37.31
CA GLU A 98 22.21 21.58 36.06
C GLU A 98 21.26 21.66 34.86
N ASP A 99 19.96 21.54 35.10
CA ASP A 99 18.88 21.70 34.12
C ASP A 99 18.70 23.15 33.64
N GLN A 100 19.39 24.13 34.25
CA GLN A 100 19.26 25.56 33.93
C GLN A 100 20.55 26.17 33.37
N ILE A 101 21.59 25.37 33.16
CA ILE A 101 22.89 25.82 32.68
C ILE A 101 22.90 25.68 31.16
N ALA A 102 23.29 26.74 30.44
CA ALA A 102 23.43 26.67 28.99
C ALA A 102 24.63 25.79 28.58
N PRO A 103 24.66 25.25 27.35
CA PRO A 103 25.83 24.55 26.84
C PRO A 103 27.12 25.38 26.97
N GLY A 104 28.23 24.68 27.25
CA GLY A 104 29.55 25.27 27.42
C GLY A 104 30.37 24.63 28.52
N THR A 105 31.63 25.05 28.61
CA THR A 105 32.58 24.62 29.65
C THR A 105 32.65 25.66 30.77
N TYR A 106 32.51 25.18 32.00
CA TYR A 106 32.56 25.98 33.22
C TYR A 106 33.64 25.43 34.15
N GLU A 107 34.42 26.32 34.77
CA GLU A 107 35.52 25.93 35.66
C GLU A 107 35.40 26.64 37.02
N THR A 108 35.77 25.94 38.08
CA THR A 108 35.99 26.50 39.42
C THR A 108 37.07 25.71 40.15
N THR A 109 37.50 26.16 41.32
CA THR A 109 38.48 25.42 42.14
C THR A 109 37.98 25.32 43.57
N LEU A 110 37.91 24.08 44.07
CA LEU A 110 37.68 23.79 45.47
C LEU A 110 39.03 23.75 46.19
N ARG A 111 39.12 24.40 47.35
CA ARG A 111 40.30 24.37 48.22
C ARG A 111 39.96 23.65 49.51
N LEU A 112 40.81 22.67 49.84
CA LEU A 112 40.84 22.03 51.14
C LEU A 112 42.00 22.63 51.94
N SER A 113 41.76 22.99 53.19
CA SER A 113 42.80 23.56 54.06
C SER A 113 42.78 22.90 55.45
N THR A 114 43.95 22.68 56.02
CA THR A 114 44.16 22.21 57.41
C THR A 114 45.32 22.97 58.03
N GLY A 115 45.38 23.03 59.36
CA GLY A 115 46.45 23.69 60.11
C GLY A 115 45.98 24.28 61.44
N ASN A 116 46.61 25.36 61.89
CA ASN A 116 46.19 26.14 63.05
C ASN A 116 45.77 27.54 62.60
N ALA A 117 44.46 27.78 62.62
CA ALA A 117 43.84 29.02 62.17
C ALA A 117 44.17 30.23 63.07
N GLU A 118 44.47 30.01 64.36
CA GLU A 118 44.83 31.08 65.30
C GLU A 118 46.24 31.63 65.04
N GLN A 119 47.13 30.80 64.50
CA GLN A 119 48.53 31.16 64.18
C GLN A 119 48.75 31.48 62.70
N GLY A 120 47.73 31.34 61.85
CA GLY A 120 47.82 31.60 60.42
C GLY A 120 48.69 30.60 59.64
N GLN A 121 48.95 29.43 60.23
CA GLN A 121 49.70 28.35 59.59
C GLN A 121 48.71 27.38 58.96
N LEU A 122 48.44 27.56 57.67
CA LEU A 122 47.54 26.69 56.90
C LEU A 122 48.31 26.11 55.71
N ILE A 123 48.15 24.81 55.51
CA ILE A 123 48.48 24.16 54.25
C ILE A 123 47.17 23.93 53.48
N SER A 124 47.24 24.00 52.16
CA SER A 124 46.06 23.87 51.30
C SER A 124 46.34 23.01 50.08
N GLN A 125 45.31 22.30 49.63
CA GLN A 125 45.32 21.57 48.37
C GLN A 125 44.10 21.98 47.55
N ASP A 126 44.36 22.31 46.29
CA ASP A 126 43.33 22.71 45.32
C ASP A 126 42.90 21.50 44.50
N ILE A 127 41.61 21.48 44.19
CA ILE A 127 40.97 20.52 43.31
C ILE A 127 40.28 21.34 42.22
N LYS A 128 40.74 21.19 40.98
CA LYS A 128 40.08 21.81 39.82
C LYS A 128 38.75 21.10 39.58
N VAL A 129 37.68 21.85 39.35
CA VAL A 129 36.37 21.29 38.99
C VAL A 129 35.93 21.87 37.66
N THR A 130 35.75 21.00 36.68
CA THR A 130 35.28 21.32 35.33
C THR A 130 33.89 20.75 35.14
N LEU A 131 32.96 21.56 34.62
CA LEU A 131 31.63 21.14 34.19
C LEU A 131 31.48 21.44 32.70
N ASN A 132 31.23 20.39 31.92
CA ASN A 132 30.94 20.50 30.51
C ASN A 132 29.45 20.21 30.31
N ILE A 133 28.69 21.24 29.92
CA ILE A 133 27.31 21.09 29.49
C ILE A 133 27.30 20.96 27.97
N TRP A 134 26.75 19.89 27.44
CA TRP A 134 26.64 19.66 26.00
C TRP A 134 25.18 19.56 25.56
N GLN A 135 24.93 19.73 24.26
CA GLN A 135 23.63 19.52 23.64
C GLN A 135 23.80 18.78 22.31
N LEU A 136 22.98 17.76 22.08
CA LEU A 136 22.94 17.02 20.83
C LEU A 136 21.50 16.68 20.47
N GLN A 137 20.99 17.13 19.31
CA GLN A 137 19.59 16.91 18.92
C GLN A 137 19.48 16.68 17.41
N SER A 138 18.62 15.75 16.99
CA SER A 138 18.24 15.57 15.58
C SER A 138 16.90 16.25 15.32
N THR A 139 16.73 16.87 14.15
CA THR A 139 15.42 17.34 13.66
C THR A 139 14.52 16.19 13.18
N LEU A 140 15.10 15.01 12.93
CA LEU A 140 14.41 13.80 12.53
C LEU A 140 14.38 12.80 13.70
N SER A 141 13.19 12.38 14.11
CA SER A 141 12.99 11.30 15.10
C SER A 141 12.62 9.97 14.45
N SER A 142 11.97 10.02 13.28
CA SER A 142 11.56 8.83 12.53
C SER A 142 11.42 9.11 11.04
N ALA A 143 11.70 8.12 10.20
CA ALA A 143 11.39 8.16 8.77
C ALA A 143 10.80 6.85 8.26
N TYR A 144 10.07 6.95 7.15
CA TYR A 144 9.42 5.85 6.49
C TYR A 144 9.81 5.84 5.00
N ILE A 145 10.40 4.74 4.56
CA ILE A 145 10.91 4.54 3.20
C ILE A 145 10.11 3.40 2.56
N GLU A 146 9.70 3.57 1.32
CA GLU A 146 9.09 2.52 0.50
C GLU A 146 9.90 2.39 -0.78
N HIS A 147 10.18 1.16 -1.21
CA HIS A 147 10.87 0.92 -2.49
C HIS A 147 10.43 -0.42 -3.09
N ILE A 148 10.37 -0.45 -4.41
CA ILE A 148 10.20 -1.66 -5.22
C ILE A 148 11.45 -1.83 -6.06
N GLU A 149 12.01 -3.03 -6.09
CA GLU A 149 13.20 -3.34 -6.88
C GLU A 149 13.01 -3.01 -8.37
N GLY A 150 14.02 -2.38 -8.98
CA GLY A 150 13.98 -1.93 -10.38
C GLY A 150 13.29 -0.58 -10.58
N GLU A 151 12.64 0.00 -9.57
CA GLU A 151 12.23 1.40 -9.63
C GLU A 151 13.43 2.34 -9.41
N GLU A 152 13.29 3.61 -9.83
CA GLU A 152 14.24 4.63 -9.39
C GLU A 152 14.24 4.72 -7.85
N PRO A 153 15.41 4.88 -7.21
CA PRO A 153 15.48 5.07 -5.76
C PRO A 153 14.58 6.23 -5.31
N PRO A 154 13.95 6.13 -4.12
CA PRO A 154 13.16 7.23 -3.58
C PRO A 154 14.03 8.47 -3.36
N GLU A 155 13.38 9.64 -3.28
CA GLU A 155 14.07 10.89 -2.93
C GLU A 155 14.81 10.74 -1.58
N GLN A 156 16.01 11.32 -1.51
CA GLN A 156 16.80 11.31 -0.28
C GLN A 156 16.05 11.99 0.87
N ILE A 157 16.28 11.51 2.09
CA ILE A 157 15.69 12.11 3.29
C ILE A 157 16.72 13.05 3.90
N ASP A 158 16.41 14.34 3.87
CA ASP A 158 17.25 15.39 4.44
C ASP A 158 16.78 15.77 5.85
N PHE A 159 17.73 15.86 6.78
CA PHE A 159 17.51 16.37 8.13
C PHE A 159 18.77 17.07 8.65
N SER A 160 18.70 17.60 9.88
CA SER A 160 19.83 18.28 10.49
C SER A 160 20.07 17.79 11.91
N VAL A 161 21.33 17.71 12.31
CA VAL A 161 21.76 17.49 13.68
C VAL A 161 22.29 18.80 14.24
N TYR A 162 21.75 19.22 15.39
CA TYR A 162 22.26 20.33 16.18
C TYR A 162 23.20 19.81 17.26
N SER A 163 24.41 20.34 17.31
CA SER A 163 25.42 20.06 18.34
C SER A 163 25.96 21.36 18.95
N ASP A 164 26.18 21.36 20.27
CA ASP A 164 26.80 22.48 21.00
C ASP A 164 27.69 21.94 22.13
N ASN A 165 28.95 22.38 22.14
CA ASN A 165 30.00 21.90 23.05
C ASN A 165 30.20 20.36 23.05
N THR A 166 29.98 19.72 21.90
CA THR A 166 30.14 18.28 21.70
C THR A 166 30.40 17.91 20.24
N ASP A 167 31.19 16.85 20.06
CA ASP A 167 31.35 16.14 18.79
C ASP A 167 30.39 14.95 18.77
N TRP A 168 29.98 14.51 17.60
CA TRP A 168 29.05 13.39 17.48
C TRP A 168 29.37 12.47 16.32
N THR A 169 28.84 11.25 16.41
CA THR A 169 28.82 10.26 15.33
C THR A 169 27.41 9.77 15.09
N LEU A 170 27.07 9.45 13.85
CA LEU A 170 25.81 8.86 13.43
C LEU A 170 26.11 7.56 12.68
N THR A 171 25.55 6.46 13.16
CA THR A 171 25.81 5.14 12.58
C THR A 171 24.51 4.44 12.16
N SER A 172 24.62 3.65 11.10
CA SER A 172 23.56 2.77 10.61
C SER A 172 23.95 1.32 10.89
N PRO A 173 23.03 0.47 11.39
CA PRO A 173 23.27 -0.95 11.57
C PRO A 173 23.17 -1.75 10.25
N VAL A 174 22.85 -1.09 9.14
CA VAL A 174 22.55 -1.71 7.84
C VAL A 174 23.29 -1.03 6.69
N ASP A 175 23.49 -1.79 5.62
CA ASP A 175 24.21 -1.40 4.40
C ASP A 175 23.30 -0.95 3.24
N TRP A 176 22.00 -1.26 3.30
CA TRP A 176 20.99 -0.75 2.38
C TRP A 176 20.66 0.74 2.58
N LEU A 177 21.19 1.39 3.61
CA LEU A 177 21.01 2.82 3.87
C LEU A 177 22.37 3.51 4.01
N THR A 178 22.62 4.49 3.15
CA THR A 178 23.84 5.31 3.16
C THR A 178 23.59 6.63 3.86
N ILE A 179 24.51 7.03 4.72
CA ILE A 179 24.51 8.32 5.42
C ILE A 179 25.67 9.13 4.84
N GLU A 180 25.40 10.31 4.28
CA GLU A 180 26.46 11.11 3.64
C GLU A 180 27.42 11.76 4.66
N GLN A 181 26.92 12.11 5.84
CA GLN A 181 27.69 12.71 6.93
C GLN A 181 27.46 11.92 8.22
N THR A 182 28.49 11.21 8.67
CA THR A 182 28.41 10.30 9.83
C THR A 182 29.06 10.85 11.09
N GLU A 183 29.67 12.02 11.05
CA GLU A 183 30.31 12.66 12.21
C GLU A 183 30.45 14.16 12.01
N SER A 184 30.57 14.93 13.09
CA SER A 184 30.95 16.34 13.02
C SER A 184 31.62 16.78 14.32
N GLU A 185 32.60 17.67 14.18
CA GLU A 185 33.26 18.42 15.26
C GLU A 185 32.82 19.90 15.26
N GLU A 186 31.93 20.29 14.33
CA GLU A 186 31.45 21.67 14.21
C GLU A 186 30.22 21.91 15.09
N GLU A 187 30.22 23.02 15.83
CA GLU A 187 29.05 23.50 16.57
C GLU A 187 27.99 24.08 15.63
N GLY A 188 26.72 23.90 15.98
CA GLY A 188 25.57 24.37 15.23
C GLY A 188 24.85 23.25 14.48
N PHE A 189 24.20 23.60 13.36
CA PHE A 189 23.47 22.65 12.53
C PHE A 189 24.38 22.04 11.47
N THR A 190 24.43 20.72 11.43
CA THR A 190 24.99 19.94 10.33
C THR A 190 23.85 19.29 9.55
N ASP A 191 23.80 19.51 8.24
CA ASP A 191 22.82 18.87 7.36
C ASP A 191 23.28 17.44 7.00
N ILE A 192 22.33 16.51 7.01
CA ILE A 192 22.55 15.08 6.77
C ILE A 192 21.52 14.59 5.76
N SER A 193 21.97 13.82 4.79
CA SER A 193 21.12 13.15 3.81
C SER A 193 21.22 11.62 3.97
N LEU A 194 20.06 10.97 3.99
CA LEU A 194 19.92 9.51 3.96
C LEU A 194 19.56 9.07 2.53
N ASN A 195 20.33 8.16 1.99
CA ASN A 195 20.15 7.62 0.64
C ASN A 195 19.94 6.11 0.68
N LEU A 196 18.95 5.61 -0.06
CA LEU A 196 18.79 4.17 -0.25
C LEU A 196 19.94 3.63 -1.13
N ASN A 197 20.59 2.56 -0.68
CA ASN A 197 21.61 1.85 -1.44
C ASN A 197 20.99 0.62 -2.12
N THR A 198 20.68 0.74 -3.41
CA THR A 198 20.05 -0.32 -4.19
C THR A 198 20.95 -1.52 -4.47
N ASP A 199 22.26 -1.42 -4.26
CA ASP A 199 23.20 -2.52 -4.49
C ASP A 199 23.20 -3.57 -3.36
N ASN A 200 22.65 -3.24 -2.19
CA ASN A 200 22.66 -4.11 -1.00
C ASN A 200 21.28 -4.18 -0.33
N LEU A 201 20.20 -4.27 -1.12
CA LEU A 201 18.84 -4.34 -0.58
C LEU A 201 18.66 -5.60 0.30
N PRO A 202 17.90 -5.49 1.42
CA PRO A 202 17.57 -6.64 2.24
C PRO A 202 16.58 -7.55 1.49
N PRO A 203 16.32 -8.78 1.97
CA PRO A 203 15.18 -9.55 1.47
C PRO A 203 13.88 -8.76 1.63
N GLU A 204 12.91 -8.97 0.75
CA GLU A 204 11.60 -8.30 0.83
C GLU A 204 10.96 -8.38 2.23
N GLY A 205 10.14 -7.39 2.56
CA GLY A 205 9.49 -7.27 3.86
C GLY A 205 9.56 -5.87 4.47
N LEU A 206 8.85 -5.72 5.59
CA LEU A 206 8.98 -4.56 6.46
C LEU A 206 10.22 -4.70 7.35
N LYS A 207 11.11 -3.70 7.33
CA LYS A 207 12.31 -3.62 8.17
C LYS A 207 12.19 -2.42 9.09
N GLU A 208 12.45 -2.63 10.37
CA GLU A 208 12.53 -1.56 11.37
C GLU A 208 13.97 -1.56 11.91
N ILE A 209 14.63 -0.41 11.82
CA ILE A 209 16.00 -0.19 12.30
C ILE A 209 16.07 1.11 13.08
N GLN A 210 17.14 1.26 13.86
CA GLN A 210 17.43 2.49 14.59
C GLN A 210 18.81 2.98 14.18
N LEU A 211 18.88 4.22 13.71
CA LEU A 211 20.17 4.91 13.57
C LEU A 211 20.60 5.38 14.96
N GLU A 212 21.90 5.28 15.24
CA GLU A 212 22.47 5.64 16.54
C GLU A 212 23.27 6.94 16.40
N LEU A 213 22.78 8.01 17.03
CA LEU A 213 23.43 9.31 17.14
C LEU A 213 24.12 9.40 18.50
N THR A 214 25.44 9.35 18.52
CA THR A 214 26.25 9.19 19.74
C THR A 214 27.10 10.42 20.00
N GLU A 215 26.97 10.97 21.21
CA GLU A 215 27.82 12.02 21.75
C GLU A 215 29.21 11.46 22.08
N ALA A 216 30.26 12.09 21.58
CA ALA A 216 31.60 11.48 21.55
C ALA A 216 32.28 11.35 22.92
N ARG A 217 31.91 12.18 23.92
CA ARG A 217 32.64 12.26 25.19
C ARG A 217 32.06 11.36 26.28
N THR A 218 30.74 11.27 26.35
CA THR A 218 29.95 10.49 27.31
C THR A 218 29.48 9.16 26.73
N GLU A 219 29.59 8.98 25.40
CA GLU A 219 29.02 7.85 24.66
C GLU A 219 27.49 7.75 24.82
N THR A 220 26.83 8.87 25.15
CA THR A 220 25.37 8.92 25.25
C THR A 220 24.76 8.84 23.85
N ALA A 221 23.92 7.83 23.62
CA ALA A 221 23.28 7.57 22.34
C ALA A 221 21.82 8.02 22.31
N LYS A 222 21.40 8.55 21.16
CA LYS A 222 20.00 8.84 20.79
C LYS A 222 19.65 8.06 19.53
N THR A 223 18.39 7.69 19.39
CA THR A 223 17.93 6.88 18.25
C THR A 223 17.05 7.66 17.30
N ILE A 224 17.17 7.33 16.00
CA ILE A 224 16.25 7.77 14.95
C ILE A 224 15.63 6.51 14.34
N ASP A 225 14.31 6.36 14.42
CA ASP A 225 13.61 5.15 13.98
C ASP A 225 13.40 5.19 12.46
N ILE A 226 13.91 4.21 11.73
CA ILE A 226 13.69 4.11 10.28
C ILE A 226 12.89 2.84 9.99
N THR A 227 11.77 3.02 9.30
CA THR A 227 10.95 1.93 8.79
C THR A 227 11.12 1.86 7.28
N PHE A 228 11.42 0.68 6.75
CA PHE A 228 11.62 0.44 5.33
C PHE A 228 10.72 -0.69 4.84
N ALA A 229 9.79 -0.38 3.94
CA ALA A 229 8.94 -1.33 3.26
C ALA A 229 9.52 -1.64 1.87
N TYR A 230 10.21 -2.78 1.77
CA TYR A 230 10.85 -3.23 0.54
C TYR A 230 10.08 -4.39 -0.09
N GLN A 231 9.86 -4.33 -1.41
CA GLN A 231 9.31 -5.45 -2.18
C GLN A 231 10.19 -5.71 -3.41
N GLU A 232 10.40 -6.98 -3.73
CA GLU A 232 11.09 -7.40 -4.94
C GLU A 232 10.26 -7.11 -6.20
N ASN A 233 10.91 -7.12 -7.35
CA ASN A 233 10.22 -6.97 -8.63
C ASN A 233 9.40 -8.23 -8.91
N SER A 234 8.10 -8.12 -9.15
CA SER A 234 7.23 -9.29 -9.36
C SER A 234 6.43 -9.18 -10.65
N LEU A 235 6.26 -10.34 -11.29
CA LEU A 235 5.55 -10.48 -12.55
C LEU A 235 4.04 -10.44 -12.33
N ILE A 236 3.36 -9.69 -13.19
CA ILE A 236 1.91 -9.52 -13.22
C ILE A 236 1.41 -9.97 -14.58
N PHE A 237 0.29 -10.67 -14.63
CA PHE A 237 -0.29 -11.16 -15.88
C PHE A 237 -1.77 -10.80 -16.02
N SER A 238 -2.22 -10.68 -17.26
CA SER A 238 -3.63 -10.50 -17.59
C SER A 238 -3.95 -11.10 -18.97
N PRO A 239 -5.08 -11.80 -19.16
CA PRO A 239 -6.08 -12.13 -18.15
C PRO A 239 -5.61 -13.20 -17.16
N ALA A 240 -6.28 -13.29 -16.00
CA ALA A 240 -5.99 -14.27 -14.95
C ALA A 240 -6.62 -15.66 -15.21
N LYS A 241 -7.34 -15.83 -16.33
CA LYS A 241 -7.88 -17.10 -16.82
C LYS A 241 -8.04 -17.05 -18.33
N LEU A 242 -8.14 -18.22 -18.96
CA LEU A 242 -8.44 -18.36 -20.38
C LEU A 242 -9.59 -19.36 -20.60
N SER A 243 -10.53 -18.99 -21.46
CA SER A 243 -11.69 -19.84 -21.79
C SER A 243 -11.89 -19.90 -23.30
N PHE A 244 -11.80 -21.11 -23.85
CA PHE A 244 -11.84 -21.38 -25.28
C PHE A 244 -13.07 -22.20 -25.65
N PHE A 245 -13.47 -22.09 -26.92
CA PHE A 245 -14.66 -22.76 -27.42
C PHE A 245 -14.51 -23.20 -28.88
N SER A 246 -15.02 -24.38 -29.21
CA SER A 246 -15.14 -24.86 -30.59
C SER A 246 -16.44 -25.64 -30.78
N SER A 247 -17.17 -25.31 -31.83
CA SER A 247 -18.41 -25.97 -32.25
C SER A 247 -18.42 -26.23 -33.76
N GLY A 248 -19.51 -26.79 -34.29
CA GLY A 248 -19.66 -27.01 -35.73
C GLY A 248 -19.62 -25.74 -36.60
N ASN A 249 -19.85 -24.55 -36.01
CA ASN A 249 -19.91 -23.27 -36.72
C ASN A 249 -19.30 -22.07 -35.99
N LEU A 250 -18.86 -22.22 -34.74
CA LEU A 250 -18.23 -21.17 -33.92
C LEU A 250 -16.85 -21.63 -33.44
N THR A 251 -15.86 -20.73 -33.47
CA THR A 251 -14.48 -21.04 -33.06
C THR A 251 -13.84 -19.86 -32.32
N HIS A 252 -13.36 -20.12 -31.12
CA HIS A 252 -12.60 -19.23 -30.28
C HIS A 252 -11.47 -20.02 -29.61
N ILE A 253 -10.36 -20.17 -30.34
CA ILE A 253 -9.24 -21.06 -29.99
C ILE A 253 -7.92 -20.32 -29.78
N ALA A 254 -7.93 -18.98 -29.74
CA ALA A 254 -6.73 -18.17 -29.56
C ALA A 254 -7.01 -16.97 -28.66
N GLN A 255 -6.12 -16.72 -27.70
CA GLN A 255 -6.14 -15.57 -26.80
C GLN A 255 -4.70 -15.15 -26.47
N ASN A 256 -4.53 -13.91 -26.02
CA ASN A 256 -3.23 -13.38 -25.61
C ASN A 256 -3.21 -13.11 -24.10
N ILE A 257 -2.07 -13.37 -23.48
CA ILE A 257 -1.72 -12.96 -22.12
C ILE A 257 -0.71 -11.82 -22.25
N ALA A 258 -0.92 -10.72 -21.55
CA ALA A 258 0.05 -9.66 -21.38
C ALA A 258 0.74 -9.79 -20.02
N LEU A 259 2.04 -9.50 -20.00
CA LEU A 259 2.88 -9.51 -18.82
C LEU A 259 3.31 -8.07 -18.47
N HIS A 260 3.28 -7.75 -17.19
CA HIS A 260 3.69 -6.48 -16.60
C HIS A 260 4.50 -6.74 -15.34
N THR A 261 4.99 -5.69 -14.71
CA THR A 261 5.66 -5.76 -13.41
C THR A 261 5.27 -4.61 -12.51
N ASN A 262 5.60 -4.74 -11.23
CA ASN A 262 5.39 -3.70 -10.23
C ASN A 262 6.36 -2.52 -10.34
N SER A 263 7.53 -2.70 -10.97
CA SER A 263 8.54 -1.65 -11.16
C SER A 263 8.58 -1.04 -12.56
N GLY A 264 7.98 -1.71 -13.55
CA GLY A 264 8.11 -1.37 -14.98
C GLY A 264 9.32 -2.01 -15.66
N GLU A 265 10.29 -2.51 -14.91
CA GLU A 265 11.36 -3.36 -15.44
C GLU A 265 10.88 -4.82 -15.50
N MET A 266 11.10 -5.51 -16.63
CA MET A 266 10.63 -6.87 -16.85
C MET A 266 11.72 -7.89 -16.50
N PRO A 267 11.50 -8.82 -15.55
CA PRO A 267 12.45 -9.89 -15.27
C PRO A 267 12.50 -10.89 -16.43
N ASN A 268 13.51 -11.76 -16.42
CA ASN A 268 13.55 -12.86 -17.37
C ASN A 268 12.42 -13.85 -17.09
N TRP A 269 11.56 -14.10 -18.07
CA TRP A 269 10.43 -15.02 -17.92
C TRP A 269 10.43 -16.15 -18.95
N SER A 270 9.79 -17.26 -18.60
CA SER A 270 9.50 -18.36 -19.51
C SER A 270 8.06 -18.84 -19.37
N VAL A 271 7.57 -19.55 -20.40
CA VAL A 271 6.21 -20.09 -20.40
C VAL A 271 6.21 -21.56 -20.80
N SER A 272 5.37 -22.35 -20.14
CA SER A 272 5.20 -23.78 -20.42
C SER A 272 3.76 -24.25 -20.14
N SER A 273 3.43 -25.47 -20.56
CA SER A 273 2.21 -26.17 -20.17
C SER A 273 2.45 -27.67 -20.23
N GLU A 274 1.83 -28.41 -19.31
CA GLU A 274 1.82 -29.87 -19.34
C GLU A 274 0.76 -30.41 -20.32
N ASN A 275 -0.17 -29.55 -20.77
CA ASN A 275 -1.25 -29.91 -21.68
C ASN A 275 -0.77 -29.85 -23.13
N ASN A 276 -0.61 -31.01 -23.77
CA ASN A 276 -0.14 -31.12 -25.16
C ASN A 276 -1.09 -30.53 -26.22
N TRP A 277 -2.33 -30.22 -25.86
CA TRP A 277 -3.33 -29.56 -26.71
C TRP A 277 -3.25 -28.03 -26.62
N LEU A 278 -2.38 -27.47 -25.77
CA LEU A 278 -2.07 -26.04 -25.72
C LEU A 278 -0.78 -25.74 -26.49
N GLN A 279 -0.85 -24.75 -27.37
CA GLN A 279 0.28 -24.21 -28.13
C GLN A 279 0.58 -22.80 -27.63
N LEU A 280 1.83 -22.56 -27.23
CA LEU A 280 2.26 -21.31 -26.60
C LEU A 280 3.28 -20.60 -27.51
N PHE A 281 3.02 -19.34 -27.82
CA PHE A 281 3.88 -18.51 -28.65
C PHE A 281 4.29 -17.27 -27.83
N ALA A 282 5.47 -17.32 -27.22
CA ALA A 282 6.04 -16.21 -26.47
C ALA A 282 6.52 -15.10 -27.41
N ASP A 283 6.24 -13.85 -27.05
CA ASP A 283 6.80 -12.65 -27.65
C ASP A 283 7.47 -11.79 -26.56
N PRO A 284 8.75 -12.05 -26.24
CA PRO A 284 9.51 -11.29 -25.24
C PRO A 284 9.70 -9.82 -25.59
N ALA A 285 9.58 -9.42 -26.86
CA ALA A 285 9.75 -8.02 -27.25
C ALA A 285 8.56 -7.15 -26.83
N ASN A 286 7.36 -7.74 -26.80
CA ASN A 286 6.12 -7.07 -26.41
C ASN A 286 5.58 -7.55 -25.06
N ASN A 287 6.29 -8.45 -24.37
CA ASN A 287 5.84 -9.06 -23.11
C ASN A 287 4.45 -9.68 -23.22
N THR A 288 4.22 -10.43 -24.30
CA THR A 288 2.95 -11.13 -24.52
C THR A 288 3.16 -12.61 -24.81
N ILE A 289 2.13 -13.40 -24.54
CA ILE A 289 2.08 -14.82 -24.85
C ILE A 289 0.77 -15.08 -25.60
N GLN A 290 0.85 -15.57 -26.83
CA GLN A 290 -0.33 -16.09 -27.52
C GLN A 290 -0.53 -17.56 -27.17
N VAL A 291 -1.72 -17.88 -26.67
CA VAL A 291 -2.16 -19.24 -26.33
C VAL A 291 -3.16 -19.71 -27.37
N LYS A 292 -2.90 -20.86 -27.97
CA LYS A 292 -3.82 -21.51 -28.92
C LYS A 292 -4.20 -22.91 -28.47
N VAL A 293 -5.45 -23.29 -28.73
CA VAL A 293 -5.95 -24.65 -28.55
C VAL A 293 -5.81 -25.41 -29.87
N ASP A 294 -5.15 -26.58 -29.82
CA ASP A 294 -5.23 -27.59 -30.87
C ASP A 294 -6.45 -28.46 -30.62
N ASP A 295 -7.58 -28.06 -31.18
CA ASP A 295 -8.83 -28.81 -31.01
C ASP A 295 -8.83 -30.14 -31.77
N SER A 296 -7.91 -30.36 -32.72
CA SER A 296 -7.89 -31.57 -33.56
C SER A 296 -7.52 -32.83 -32.79
N VAL A 297 -6.82 -32.69 -31.66
CA VAL A 297 -6.37 -33.80 -30.80
C VAL A 297 -7.33 -34.13 -29.66
N LEU A 298 -8.40 -33.34 -29.49
CA LEU A 298 -9.35 -33.46 -28.38
C LEU A 298 -10.69 -34.07 -28.82
N ALA A 299 -11.27 -34.87 -27.94
CA ALA A 299 -12.65 -35.35 -28.07
C ALA A 299 -13.65 -34.24 -27.68
N GLU A 300 -14.93 -34.43 -27.99
CA GLU A 300 -16.01 -33.56 -27.49
C GLU A 300 -16.09 -33.62 -25.95
N GLY A 301 -16.49 -32.49 -25.35
CA GLY A 301 -16.61 -32.28 -23.91
C GLY A 301 -15.75 -31.12 -23.40
N SER A 302 -15.76 -30.97 -22.07
CA SER A 302 -14.99 -29.97 -21.35
C SER A 302 -13.57 -30.47 -21.05
N HIS A 303 -12.58 -29.63 -21.33
CA HIS A 303 -11.17 -29.86 -21.07
C HIS A 303 -10.62 -28.75 -20.20
N PHE A 304 -9.79 -29.11 -19.22
CA PHE A 304 -9.16 -28.16 -18.31
C PHE A 304 -7.64 -28.35 -18.34
N GLY A 305 -6.93 -27.25 -18.23
CA GLY A 305 -5.48 -27.22 -18.25
C GLY A 305 -4.94 -25.94 -17.60
N SER A 306 -3.64 -25.73 -17.73
CA SER A 306 -2.99 -24.52 -17.22
C SER A 306 -1.83 -24.08 -18.09
N VAL A 307 -1.63 -22.77 -18.16
CA VAL A 307 -0.40 -22.15 -18.65
C VAL A 307 0.44 -21.77 -17.44
N VAL A 308 1.69 -22.22 -17.43
CA VAL A 308 2.66 -21.92 -16.36
C VAL A 308 3.62 -20.85 -16.85
N ILE A 309 3.68 -19.73 -16.12
CA ILE A 309 4.65 -18.65 -16.36
C ILE A 309 5.66 -18.71 -15.21
N GLN A 310 6.95 -18.72 -15.54
CA GLN A 310 8.02 -18.71 -14.56
C GLN A 310 8.80 -17.41 -14.69
N ASP A 311 8.90 -16.65 -13.61
CA ASP A 311 9.96 -15.67 -13.41
C ASP A 311 11.25 -16.44 -13.10
N THR A 312 12.18 -16.41 -14.04
CA THR A 312 13.44 -17.17 -13.95
C THR A 312 14.51 -16.45 -13.15
N GLU A 313 14.29 -15.19 -12.80
CA GLU A 313 15.19 -14.37 -12.00
C GLU A 313 14.88 -14.54 -10.52
N ASN A 314 13.60 -14.48 -10.17
CA ASN A 314 13.12 -14.58 -8.78
C ASN A 314 12.65 -15.99 -8.37
N ASP A 315 12.67 -16.95 -9.30
CA ASP A 315 12.17 -18.33 -9.10
C ASP A 315 10.68 -18.38 -8.71
N GLU A 316 9.89 -17.39 -9.12
CA GLU A 316 8.44 -17.35 -8.93
C GLU A 316 7.72 -18.09 -10.06
N THR A 317 6.66 -18.82 -9.71
CA THR A 317 5.86 -19.59 -10.68
C THR A 317 4.39 -19.26 -10.54
N PHE A 318 3.77 -18.87 -11.65
CA PHE A 318 2.37 -18.53 -11.77
C PHE A 318 1.63 -19.54 -12.65
N SER A 319 0.38 -19.83 -12.32
CA SER A 319 -0.47 -20.74 -13.09
C SER A 319 -1.76 -20.04 -13.50
N ILE A 320 -2.01 -20.00 -14.81
CA ILE A 320 -3.22 -19.44 -15.39
C ILE A 320 -4.13 -20.60 -15.79
N PRO A 321 -5.32 -20.74 -15.17
CA PRO A 321 -6.26 -21.80 -15.51
C PRO A 321 -6.80 -21.60 -16.93
N VAL A 322 -6.92 -22.71 -17.64
CA VAL A 322 -7.47 -22.78 -19.00
C VAL A 322 -8.65 -23.74 -19.04
N SER A 323 -9.78 -23.31 -19.59
CA SER A 323 -10.86 -24.20 -20.00
C SER A 323 -11.06 -24.19 -21.51
N PHE A 324 -11.48 -25.33 -22.03
CA PHE A 324 -11.86 -25.48 -23.43
C PHE A 324 -13.09 -26.37 -23.53
N GLU A 325 -14.16 -25.84 -24.13
CA GLU A 325 -15.37 -26.59 -24.41
C GLU A 325 -15.44 -26.93 -25.90
N LYS A 326 -15.51 -28.22 -26.23
CA LYS A 326 -15.61 -28.72 -27.60
C LYS A 326 -16.89 -29.47 -27.85
N GLN A 327 -17.63 -29.11 -28.89
CA GLN A 327 -18.83 -29.83 -29.31
C GLN A 327 -18.84 -29.97 -30.85
N ALA A 328 -19.42 -31.03 -31.40
CA ALA A 328 -19.55 -31.13 -32.87
C ALA A 328 -20.79 -30.42 -33.42
N SER A 329 -21.79 -30.19 -32.57
CA SER A 329 -23.06 -29.59 -32.96
C SER A 329 -22.89 -28.14 -33.41
N THR A 330 -23.65 -27.73 -34.41
CA THR A 330 -23.78 -26.31 -34.76
C THR A 330 -24.61 -25.60 -33.70
N VAL A 331 -24.15 -24.43 -33.27
CA VAL A 331 -24.90 -23.56 -32.38
C VAL A 331 -25.91 -22.78 -33.20
N GLU A 332 -27.19 -23.00 -32.88
CA GLU A 332 -28.32 -22.27 -33.45
C GLU A 332 -28.97 -21.39 -32.38
N THR A 333 -29.93 -20.55 -32.78
CA THR A 333 -30.76 -19.81 -31.82
C THR A 333 -31.53 -20.77 -30.94
N GLN A 334 -31.36 -20.67 -29.62
CA GLN A 334 -32.03 -21.49 -28.62
C GLN A 334 -32.99 -20.66 -27.76
N LEU A 335 -34.08 -21.29 -27.33
CA LEU A 335 -35.08 -20.73 -26.42
C LEU A 335 -35.23 -21.66 -25.21
N ILE A 336 -34.92 -21.14 -24.03
CA ILE A 336 -35.12 -21.84 -22.76
C ILE A 336 -36.31 -21.19 -22.06
N ALA A 337 -37.44 -21.90 -22.02
CA ALA A 337 -38.67 -21.43 -21.41
C ALA A 337 -38.67 -21.62 -19.88
N ASP A 338 -39.61 -20.97 -19.20
CA ASP A 338 -39.87 -21.08 -17.76
C ASP A 338 -38.65 -20.74 -16.88
N VAL A 339 -37.82 -19.80 -17.35
CA VAL A 339 -36.64 -19.29 -16.65
C VAL A 339 -37.03 -18.12 -15.75
N LYS A 340 -36.66 -18.20 -14.47
CA LYS A 340 -36.75 -17.07 -13.53
C LYS A 340 -35.41 -16.39 -13.40
N ALA A 341 -35.37 -15.09 -13.67
CA ALA A 341 -34.18 -14.25 -13.53
C ALA A 341 -34.57 -12.94 -12.85
N ASP A 342 -34.80 -13.02 -11.55
CA ASP A 342 -35.14 -11.88 -10.69
C ASP A 342 -33.90 -11.02 -10.33
N ALA A 343 -32.71 -11.49 -10.72
CA ALA A 343 -31.42 -10.84 -10.55
C ALA A 343 -30.67 -10.78 -11.89
N PRO A 344 -29.56 -10.02 -11.99
CA PRO A 344 -28.68 -10.05 -13.15
C PRO A 344 -28.22 -11.47 -13.52
N LEU A 345 -28.00 -11.73 -14.81
CA LEU A 345 -27.39 -12.99 -15.25
C LEU A 345 -25.95 -13.11 -14.70
N LEU A 346 -25.60 -14.28 -14.19
CA LEU A 346 -24.22 -14.62 -13.83
C LEU A 346 -23.70 -15.65 -14.84
N ILE A 347 -22.52 -15.42 -15.40
CA ILE A 347 -21.95 -16.30 -16.42
C ILE A 347 -20.86 -17.14 -15.77
N ASP A 348 -20.83 -18.43 -16.09
CA ASP A 348 -19.75 -19.30 -15.65
C ASP A 348 -18.45 -18.91 -16.36
N PRO A 349 -17.37 -18.69 -15.61
CA PRO A 349 -16.09 -18.25 -16.17
C PRO A 349 -15.43 -19.31 -17.04
N PHE A 350 -15.69 -20.60 -16.78
CA PHE A 350 -14.98 -21.70 -17.38
C PHE A 350 -15.84 -22.57 -18.30
N ALA A 351 -17.16 -22.40 -18.27
CA ALA A 351 -18.09 -23.13 -19.13
C ALA A 351 -19.10 -22.18 -19.78
N PRO A 352 -19.71 -22.56 -20.92
CA PRO A 352 -20.81 -21.80 -21.51
C PRO A 352 -22.12 -22.05 -20.73
N ILE A 353 -22.15 -21.65 -19.46
CA ILE A 353 -23.31 -21.77 -18.57
C ILE A 353 -23.73 -20.37 -18.12
N ALA A 354 -25.03 -20.08 -18.16
CA ALA A 354 -25.58 -18.91 -17.49
C ALA A 354 -26.40 -19.35 -16.28
N TYR A 355 -26.17 -18.70 -15.15
CA TYR A 355 -26.93 -18.85 -13.93
C TYR A 355 -27.99 -17.77 -13.84
N THR A 356 -29.21 -18.18 -13.53
CA THR A 356 -30.32 -17.28 -13.22
C THR A 356 -30.79 -17.53 -11.80
N PHE A 357 -31.23 -16.47 -11.13
CA PHE A 357 -31.73 -16.54 -9.76
C PHE A 357 -33.24 -16.27 -9.72
N GLY A 358 -33.97 -17.13 -9.01
CA GLY A 358 -35.39 -16.94 -8.73
C GLY A 358 -35.87 -17.97 -7.71
N ASP A 359 -36.88 -17.62 -6.92
CA ASP A 359 -37.41 -18.46 -5.83
C ASP A 359 -36.34 -18.97 -4.84
N ASN A 360 -35.32 -18.16 -4.53
CA ASN A 360 -34.18 -18.56 -3.69
C ASN A 360 -33.32 -19.70 -4.27
N VAL A 361 -33.41 -19.94 -5.58
CA VAL A 361 -32.64 -20.95 -6.29
C VAL A 361 -31.83 -20.30 -7.40
N LEU A 362 -30.53 -20.60 -7.44
CA LEU A 362 -29.66 -20.34 -8.57
C LEU A 362 -29.68 -21.55 -9.50
N SER A 363 -30.15 -21.36 -10.74
CA SER A 363 -30.25 -22.42 -11.75
C SER A 363 -29.26 -22.16 -12.89
N GLY A 364 -28.39 -23.12 -13.17
CA GLY A 364 -27.38 -23.06 -14.23
C GLY A 364 -27.86 -23.75 -15.51
N TYR A 365 -27.95 -22.98 -16.59
CA TYR A 365 -28.37 -23.45 -17.90
C TYR A 365 -27.16 -23.50 -18.84
N HIS A 366 -26.92 -24.66 -19.44
CA HIS A 366 -25.89 -24.78 -20.46
C HIS A 366 -26.37 -24.09 -21.73
N LEU A 367 -25.65 -23.06 -22.17
CA LEU A 367 -26.09 -22.12 -23.21
C LEU A 367 -26.25 -22.77 -24.59
N ILE A 368 -25.54 -23.87 -24.83
CA ILE A 368 -25.59 -24.58 -26.12
C ILE A 368 -26.60 -25.74 -26.09
N THR A 369 -26.50 -26.66 -25.11
CA THR A 369 -27.39 -27.82 -25.02
C THR A 369 -28.77 -27.49 -24.47
N THR A 370 -28.95 -26.31 -23.87
CA THR A 370 -30.17 -25.83 -23.19
C THR A 370 -30.55 -26.61 -21.93
N GLU A 371 -29.73 -27.57 -21.51
CA GLU A 371 -29.99 -28.40 -20.33
C GLU A 371 -29.71 -27.61 -19.05
N VAL A 372 -30.54 -27.85 -18.03
CA VAL A 372 -30.23 -27.44 -16.65
C VAL A 372 -29.15 -28.39 -16.14
N VAL A 373 -27.96 -27.85 -15.92
CA VAL A 373 -26.77 -28.65 -15.55
C VAL A 373 -26.43 -28.55 -14.08
N LYS A 374 -26.80 -27.45 -13.41
CA LYS A 374 -26.49 -27.19 -12.01
C LYS A 374 -27.64 -26.44 -11.34
N SER A 375 -27.84 -26.65 -10.05
CA SER A 375 -28.79 -25.86 -9.25
C SER A 375 -28.32 -25.76 -7.82
N LEU A 376 -28.54 -24.60 -7.19
CA LEU A 376 -28.16 -24.33 -5.81
C LEU A 376 -29.31 -23.60 -5.12
N THR A 377 -29.81 -24.16 -4.03
CA THR A 377 -30.84 -23.52 -3.19
C THR A 377 -30.15 -22.81 -2.03
N PHE A 378 -30.53 -21.56 -1.78
CA PHE A 378 -30.09 -20.85 -0.57
C PHE A 378 -30.98 -21.29 0.60
N GLU A 379 -30.38 -21.88 1.64
CA GLU A 379 -31.11 -22.54 2.73
C GLU A 379 -31.68 -21.58 3.79
N GLU A 380 -31.34 -20.30 3.73
CA GLU A 380 -31.71 -19.30 4.74
C GLU A 380 -33.02 -18.59 4.37
N ASN A 381 -33.18 -17.36 4.86
CA ASN A 381 -34.32 -16.52 4.54
C ASN A 381 -34.38 -16.19 3.03
N PRO A 382 -35.54 -15.72 2.52
CA PRO A 382 -35.63 -15.27 1.14
C PRO A 382 -34.63 -14.17 0.82
N LEU A 383 -33.93 -14.32 -0.31
CA LEU A 383 -32.93 -13.37 -0.79
C LEU A 383 -33.43 -12.59 -2.01
N SER A 384 -33.07 -11.30 -2.07
CA SER A 384 -33.09 -10.49 -3.27
C SER A 384 -31.66 -10.13 -3.64
N ILE A 385 -31.13 -10.74 -4.71
CA ILE A 385 -29.77 -10.46 -5.17
C ILE A 385 -29.73 -9.10 -5.89
N ILE A 386 -28.82 -8.24 -5.46
CA ILE A 386 -28.58 -6.90 -6.00
C ILE A 386 -27.54 -6.95 -7.12
N SER A 387 -26.40 -7.60 -6.86
CA SER A 387 -25.29 -7.65 -7.82
C SER A 387 -24.40 -8.88 -7.64
N TYR A 388 -23.64 -9.15 -8.70
CA TYR A 388 -22.54 -10.12 -8.71
C TYR A 388 -21.25 -9.42 -9.11
N VAL A 389 -20.14 -9.82 -8.51
CA VAL A 389 -18.80 -9.41 -8.95
C VAL A 389 -17.94 -10.65 -9.06
N GLU A 390 -17.55 -10.99 -10.28
CA GLU A 390 -16.78 -12.21 -10.57
C GLU A 390 -15.29 -12.03 -10.25
N ALA A 391 -14.72 -12.98 -9.52
CA ALA A 391 -13.29 -13.04 -9.28
C ALA A 391 -12.55 -13.20 -10.62
N PRO A 392 -11.45 -12.49 -10.88
CA PRO A 392 -10.86 -12.46 -12.22
C PRO A 392 -10.27 -13.81 -12.63
N ASN A 393 -9.79 -14.61 -11.66
CA ASN A 393 -9.37 -15.99 -11.88
C ASN A 393 -10.53 -16.95 -12.19
N GLY A 394 -11.79 -16.53 -12.03
CA GLY A 394 -12.99 -17.33 -12.29
C GLY A 394 -13.33 -18.37 -11.21
N GLU A 395 -12.66 -18.39 -10.07
CA GLU A 395 -12.94 -19.42 -9.06
C GLU A 395 -14.26 -19.17 -8.31
N PHE A 396 -14.64 -17.90 -8.14
CA PHE A 396 -15.84 -17.52 -7.42
C PHE A 396 -16.43 -16.20 -7.91
N ALA A 397 -17.62 -15.87 -7.41
CA ALA A 397 -18.22 -14.55 -7.50
C ALA A 397 -18.68 -14.08 -6.11
N LEU A 398 -18.53 -12.79 -5.85
CA LEU A 398 -19.16 -12.14 -4.70
C LEU A 398 -20.60 -11.81 -5.04
N ILE A 399 -21.52 -12.24 -4.20
CA ILE A 399 -22.95 -11.92 -4.28
C ILE A 399 -23.26 -10.87 -3.23
N ASN A 400 -23.88 -9.78 -3.66
CA ASN A 400 -24.51 -8.80 -2.79
C ASN A 400 -26.02 -9.03 -2.81
N ALA A 401 -26.65 -9.22 -1.65
CA ALA A 401 -28.09 -9.44 -1.54
C ALA A 401 -28.72 -8.80 -0.31
N LEU A 402 -30.04 -8.63 -0.36
CA LEU A 402 -30.89 -8.33 0.78
C LEU A 402 -31.57 -9.61 1.26
N GLU A 403 -31.41 -9.91 2.55
CA GLU A 403 -32.03 -11.02 3.24
C GLU A 403 -33.28 -10.56 3.99
N SER A 404 -34.43 -11.21 3.74
CA SER A 404 -35.71 -10.90 4.39
C SER A 404 -35.84 -11.59 5.76
N ILE A 405 -35.56 -10.89 6.85
CA ILE A 405 -35.66 -11.41 8.21
C ILE A 405 -37.05 -11.12 8.78
N THR A 406 -37.73 -12.17 9.24
CA THR A 406 -39.01 -12.04 9.94
C THR A 406 -38.79 -12.12 11.45
N ASP A 407 -39.24 -11.12 12.19
CA ASP A 407 -39.12 -11.11 13.66
C ASP A 407 -40.19 -11.97 14.36
N GLU A 408 -40.10 -12.10 15.69
CA GLU A 408 -41.07 -12.87 16.49
C GLU A 408 -42.51 -12.31 16.41
N GLY A 409 -42.67 -11.04 16.01
CA GLY A 409 -43.95 -10.37 15.81
C GLY A 409 -44.57 -10.61 14.43
N GLY A 410 -43.80 -11.16 13.49
CA GLY A 410 -44.19 -11.37 12.10
C GLY A 410 -43.91 -10.18 11.17
N ASP A 411 -43.19 -9.16 11.66
CA ASP A 411 -42.75 -8.04 10.84
C ASP A 411 -41.50 -8.45 10.03
N VAL A 412 -41.47 -8.06 8.76
CA VAL A 412 -40.37 -8.38 7.83
C VAL A 412 -39.46 -7.17 7.69
N SER A 413 -38.16 -7.39 7.86
CA SER A 413 -37.09 -6.41 7.62
C SER A 413 -36.07 -6.97 6.63
N GLU A 414 -35.37 -6.09 5.92
CA GLU A 414 -34.29 -6.49 5.01
C GLU A 414 -32.94 -6.17 5.64
N GLN A 415 -32.01 -7.13 5.55
CA GLN A 415 -30.63 -6.97 5.96
C GLN A 415 -29.70 -7.23 4.78
N GLN A 416 -28.72 -6.34 4.60
CA GLN A 416 -27.64 -6.53 3.63
C GLN A 416 -26.74 -7.71 4.02
N VAL A 417 -26.49 -8.61 3.07
CA VAL A 417 -25.63 -9.79 3.23
C VAL A 417 -24.75 -9.99 2.00
N TYR A 418 -23.60 -10.64 2.22
CA TYR A 418 -22.66 -10.97 1.16
C TYR A 418 -22.35 -12.46 1.17
N PHE A 419 -22.19 -13.05 -0.02
CA PHE A 419 -21.81 -14.45 -0.19
C PHE A 419 -20.62 -14.59 -1.15
N LYS A 420 -19.77 -15.59 -0.91
CA LYS A 420 -18.80 -16.12 -1.86
C LYS A 420 -19.42 -17.34 -2.54
N LEU A 421 -19.72 -17.24 -3.84
CA LEU A 421 -20.26 -18.33 -4.66
C LEU A 421 -19.13 -18.97 -5.47
N THR A 422 -18.90 -20.26 -5.29
CA THR A 422 -17.94 -21.05 -6.08
C THR A 422 -18.66 -21.81 -7.18
N PHE A 423 -18.08 -21.91 -8.38
CA PHE A 423 -18.72 -22.51 -9.56
C PHE A 423 -18.54 -24.04 -9.65
N GLU A 424 -17.46 -24.59 -9.12
CA GLU A 424 -17.15 -26.02 -9.17
C GLU A 424 -16.47 -26.50 -7.86
N PRO A 425 -17.16 -27.30 -7.03
CA PRO A 425 -18.59 -27.59 -7.09
C PRO A 425 -19.42 -26.32 -6.83
N LEU A 426 -20.60 -26.22 -7.46
CA LEU A 426 -21.50 -25.10 -7.25
C LEU A 426 -21.93 -25.03 -5.78
N SER A 427 -21.46 -24.02 -5.06
CA SER A 427 -21.67 -23.88 -3.62
C SER A 427 -21.50 -22.42 -3.19
N TYR A 428 -21.99 -22.08 -2.00
CA TYR A 428 -21.86 -20.73 -1.46
C TYR A 428 -21.44 -20.73 0.01
N THR A 429 -20.77 -19.66 0.42
CA THR A 429 -20.47 -19.35 1.83
C THR A 429 -20.91 -17.93 2.14
N LYS A 430 -21.65 -17.73 3.23
CA LYS A 430 -22.02 -16.40 3.72
C LYS A 430 -20.83 -15.77 4.44
N PHE A 431 -20.56 -14.49 4.17
CA PHE A 431 -19.47 -13.78 4.84
C PHE A 431 -19.80 -13.52 6.31
N THR A 432 -18.77 -13.58 7.15
CA THR A 432 -18.77 -12.89 8.44
C THR A 432 -18.19 -11.50 8.18
N LEU A 433 -19.01 -10.46 8.33
CA LEU A 433 -18.58 -9.11 7.97
C LEU A 433 -17.52 -8.60 8.97
N PRO A 434 -16.42 -8.02 8.47
CA PRO A 434 -15.38 -7.43 9.31
C PRO A 434 -15.89 -6.16 10.02
N GLU A 435 -15.19 -5.73 11.07
CA GLU A 435 -15.51 -4.47 11.76
C GLU A 435 -15.33 -3.27 10.84
N ASN A 436 -14.28 -3.28 10.01
CA ASN A 436 -13.98 -2.25 9.03
C ASN A 436 -14.46 -2.66 7.62
N LEU A 437 -15.76 -2.87 7.45
CA LEU A 437 -16.38 -3.18 6.16
C LEU A 437 -16.35 -1.96 5.21
N ILE A 438 -16.18 -2.19 3.90
CA ILE A 438 -16.42 -1.15 2.88
C ILE A 438 -17.80 -0.49 3.02
N SER A 439 -17.87 0.80 2.72
CA SER A 439 -19.12 1.57 2.90
C SER A 439 -20.09 1.42 1.73
N TYR A 440 -19.59 1.03 0.54
CA TYR A 440 -20.37 0.88 -0.68
C TYR A 440 -20.25 -0.51 -1.28
N ASP A 441 -21.22 -0.86 -2.11
CA ASP A 441 -21.28 -2.17 -2.77
C ASP A 441 -20.01 -2.46 -3.59
N PRO A 442 -19.51 -3.71 -3.53
CA PRO A 442 -18.53 -4.24 -4.48
C PRO A 442 -19.00 -4.01 -5.92
N SER A 443 -18.07 -3.62 -6.79
CA SER A 443 -18.36 -3.39 -8.21
C SER A 443 -17.41 -4.07 -9.18
N LEU A 444 -16.14 -4.27 -8.80
CA LEU A 444 -15.11 -4.83 -9.67
C LEU A 444 -14.04 -5.51 -8.82
N PHE A 445 -13.43 -6.58 -9.32
CA PHE A 445 -12.15 -7.06 -8.80
C PHE A 445 -10.98 -6.51 -9.60
N LEU A 446 -9.93 -6.14 -8.88
CA LEU A 446 -8.60 -5.84 -9.42
C LEU A 446 -7.69 -7.03 -9.15
N THR A 447 -6.79 -7.34 -10.08
CA THR A 447 -5.76 -8.38 -9.88
C THR A 447 -4.38 -7.80 -9.93
N TRP A 448 -3.49 -8.43 -9.18
CA TRP A 448 -2.06 -8.20 -9.22
C TRP A 448 -1.33 -9.51 -9.01
N GLY A 449 -0.73 -10.04 -10.08
CA GLY A 449 -0.28 -11.43 -10.09
C GLY A 449 -1.44 -12.37 -9.78
N ASP A 450 -1.29 -13.18 -8.73
CA ASP A 450 -2.31 -14.10 -8.20
C ASP A 450 -3.28 -13.45 -7.18
N LYS A 451 -3.00 -12.22 -6.75
CA LYS A 451 -3.75 -11.53 -5.69
C LYS A 451 -4.93 -10.75 -6.25
N GLN A 452 -5.94 -10.57 -5.41
CA GLN A 452 -7.21 -9.97 -5.80
C GLN A 452 -7.69 -8.97 -4.76
N TYR A 453 -8.22 -7.85 -5.24
CA TYR A 453 -8.75 -6.78 -4.41
C TYR A 453 -10.13 -6.37 -4.90
N VAL A 454 -11.05 -6.11 -3.98
CA VAL A 454 -12.39 -5.64 -4.28
C VAL A 454 -12.38 -4.11 -4.40
N LEU A 455 -12.96 -3.59 -5.47
CA LEU A 455 -13.22 -2.18 -5.68
C LEU A 455 -14.71 -1.89 -5.51
N SER A 456 -15.03 -0.99 -4.58
CA SER A 456 -16.39 -0.51 -4.35
C SER A 456 -16.81 0.57 -5.34
N ARG A 457 -18.12 0.84 -5.42
CA ARG A 457 -18.69 1.93 -6.23
C ARG A 457 -18.21 3.33 -5.83
N ALA A 458 -17.70 3.50 -4.61
CA ALA A 458 -17.13 4.74 -4.12
C ALA A 458 -15.60 4.78 -4.21
N LEU A 459 -14.99 3.85 -4.94
CA LEU A 459 -13.55 3.74 -5.11
C LEU A 459 -12.83 3.42 -3.78
N GLU A 460 -13.47 2.64 -2.92
CA GLU A 460 -12.84 1.99 -1.76
C GLU A 460 -12.24 0.65 -2.18
N PHE A 461 -11.14 0.28 -1.54
CA PHE A 461 -10.46 -1.00 -1.77
C PHE A 461 -10.64 -1.90 -0.57
N ALA A 462 -10.85 -3.17 -0.83
CA ALA A 462 -10.98 -4.20 0.18
C ALA A 462 -10.24 -5.47 -0.23
N ASP A 463 -9.97 -6.33 0.73
CA ASP A 463 -9.62 -7.72 0.47
C ASP A 463 -10.83 -8.54 -0.02
N ASP A 464 -10.66 -9.84 -0.24
CA ASP A 464 -11.76 -10.73 -0.68
C ASP A 464 -12.76 -11.06 0.45
N ALA A 465 -12.50 -10.63 1.69
CA ALA A 465 -13.40 -10.67 2.83
C ALA A 465 -14.17 -9.36 3.04
N LEU A 466 -14.00 -8.38 2.15
CA LEU A 466 -14.60 -7.05 2.18
C LEU A 466 -14.08 -6.14 3.30
N GLU A 467 -12.94 -6.47 3.91
CA GLU A 467 -12.28 -5.60 4.88
C GLU A 467 -11.60 -4.43 4.15
N ALA A 468 -12.01 -3.21 4.49
CA ALA A 468 -11.56 -2.00 3.84
C ALA A 468 -10.06 -1.76 4.12
N LEU A 469 -9.29 -1.68 3.05
CA LEU A 469 -7.84 -1.42 3.06
C LEU A 469 -7.53 0.06 2.81
N GLY A 470 -8.45 0.81 2.18
CA GLY A 470 -8.27 2.22 1.88
C GLY A 470 -9.27 2.75 0.85
N PHE A 471 -9.08 3.98 0.39
CA PHE A 471 -9.92 4.61 -0.63
C PHE A 471 -9.17 5.71 -1.40
N ILE A 472 -9.66 6.07 -2.59
CA ILE A 472 -9.10 7.19 -3.36
C ILE A 472 -9.61 8.53 -2.79
N SER A 473 -8.76 9.20 -2.01
CA SER A 473 -9.16 10.42 -1.28
C SER A 473 -9.12 11.72 -2.11
N THR A 474 -8.38 11.75 -3.21
CA THR A 474 -8.07 13.02 -3.90
C THR A 474 -9.24 13.56 -4.74
N GLN A 475 -10.19 12.72 -5.16
CA GLN A 475 -11.44 13.10 -5.84
C GLN A 475 -12.52 12.01 -5.67
N PRO A 476 -13.16 11.90 -4.49
CA PRO A 476 -14.17 10.87 -4.28
C PRO A 476 -15.43 11.18 -5.11
N PHE A 477 -15.90 10.18 -5.84
CA PHE A 477 -17.21 10.18 -6.49
C PHE A 477 -17.74 8.75 -6.50
N VAL A 478 -19.06 8.62 -6.58
CA VAL A 478 -19.72 7.31 -6.70
C VAL A 478 -20.01 7.04 -8.17
N THR A 479 -19.71 5.84 -8.63
CA THR A 479 -19.97 5.41 -10.00
C THR A 479 -20.61 4.03 -10.05
N SER A 480 -21.35 3.75 -11.12
CA SER A 480 -21.78 2.39 -11.49
C SER A 480 -21.02 1.88 -12.71
N GLN A 481 -20.04 2.65 -13.18
CA GLN A 481 -19.40 2.50 -14.47
C GLN A 481 -17.89 2.38 -14.24
N LEU A 482 -17.49 1.16 -13.88
CA LEU A 482 -16.11 0.74 -13.61
C LEU A 482 -15.72 -0.36 -14.59
N ARG A 483 -14.58 -0.21 -15.25
CA ARG A 483 -14.04 -1.22 -16.17
C ARG A 483 -12.54 -1.38 -15.97
N LYS A 484 -12.08 -2.63 -15.94
CA LYS A 484 -10.67 -3.00 -16.08
C LYS A 484 -10.18 -2.63 -17.48
N VAL A 485 -8.91 -2.27 -17.60
CA VAL A 485 -8.20 -2.26 -18.88
C VAL A 485 -7.67 -3.68 -19.14
N PRO A 486 -8.05 -4.38 -20.23
CA PRO A 486 -7.81 -5.82 -20.39
C PRO A 486 -6.36 -6.26 -20.19
N ASN A 487 -5.38 -5.50 -20.69
CA ASN A 487 -3.96 -5.82 -20.60
C ASN A 487 -3.15 -4.69 -19.96
N GLU A 488 -3.68 -4.07 -18.91
CA GLU A 488 -2.90 -3.16 -18.08
C GLU A 488 -3.30 -3.31 -16.61
N PRO A 489 -2.39 -3.06 -15.65
CA PRO A 489 -2.71 -2.95 -14.23
C PRO A 489 -3.42 -1.61 -13.94
N ALA A 490 -4.57 -1.41 -14.58
CA ALA A 490 -5.33 -0.18 -14.54
C ALA A 490 -6.83 -0.43 -14.64
N PHE A 491 -7.60 0.51 -14.12
CA PHE A 491 -9.04 0.57 -14.31
C PHE A 491 -9.48 1.99 -14.64
N VAL A 492 -10.69 2.10 -15.20
CA VAL A 492 -11.32 3.36 -15.55
C VAL A 492 -12.67 3.48 -14.88
N ALA A 493 -12.93 4.66 -14.31
CA ALA A 493 -14.18 5.01 -13.66
C ALA A 493 -14.83 6.22 -14.35
N PHE A 494 -16.11 6.14 -14.68
CA PHE A 494 -16.86 7.27 -15.22
C PHE A 494 -17.50 8.10 -14.11
N ASN A 495 -17.21 9.40 -14.10
CA ASN A 495 -17.84 10.39 -13.24
C ASN A 495 -18.96 11.09 -14.01
N SER A 496 -20.21 10.73 -13.70
CA SER A 496 -21.40 11.29 -14.35
C SER A 496 -21.68 12.74 -13.97
N ALA A 497 -21.16 13.23 -12.84
CA ALA A 497 -21.34 14.62 -12.43
C ALA A 497 -20.57 15.60 -13.35
N THR A 498 -19.45 15.14 -13.90
CA THR A 498 -18.55 15.94 -14.76
C THR A 498 -18.47 15.42 -16.20
N ASN A 499 -19.12 14.30 -16.52
CA ASN A 499 -18.99 13.57 -17.78
C ASN A 499 -17.52 13.27 -18.14
N THR A 500 -16.74 12.81 -17.15
CA THR A 500 -15.32 12.50 -17.33
C THR A 500 -15.02 11.05 -17.00
N LEU A 501 -14.11 10.44 -17.75
CA LEU A 501 -13.53 9.14 -17.40
C LEU A 501 -12.19 9.38 -16.70
N HIS A 502 -11.95 8.68 -15.59
CA HIS A 502 -10.69 8.75 -14.86
C HIS A 502 -9.99 7.40 -14.95
N LYS A 503 -8.78 7.36 -15.51
CA LYS A 503 -7.91 6.17 -15.52
C LYS A 503 -7.05 6.18 -14.28
N PHE A 504 -6.99 5.04 -13.62
CA PHE A 504 -6.24 4.81 -12.41
C PHE A 504 -5.24 3.69 -12.66
N SER A 505 -3.96 3.96 -12.42
CA SER A 505 -2.94 2.91 -12.33
C SER A 505 -2.94 2.32 -10.93
N ILE A 506 -2.61 1.04 -10.87
CA ILE A 506 -2.46 0.27 -9.65
C ILE A 506 -0.97 -0.02 -9.48
N ASN A 507 -0.45 0.11 -8.26
CA ASN A 507 0.86 -0.36 -7.87
C ASN A 507 0.74 -0.96 -6.46
N ILE A 508 1.42 -2.08 -6.20
CA ILE A 508 1.34 -2.78 -4.91
C ILE A 508 2.72 -2.88 -4.28
N ASN A 509 2.79 -2.47 -3.00
CA ASN A 509 3.87 -2.81 -2.08
C ASN A 509 3.25 -3.39 -0.81
N GLU A 510 3.22 -4.71 -0.66
CA GLU A 510 2.46 -5.39 0.40
C GLU A 510 2.97 -5.13 1.80
N TYR A 511 4.24 -4.77 1.89
CA TYR A 511 4.91 -4.45 3.13
C TYR A 511 4.72 -2.99 3.51
N SER A 512 4.12 -2.20 2.64
CA SER A 512 3.83 -0.81 2.91
C SER A 512 2.66 -0.62 3.86
N THR A 513 2.56 0.58 4.45
CA THR A 513 1.43 0.97 5.31
C THR A 513 0.11 0.95 4.52
N PHE A 514 0.19 1.21 3.21
CA PHE A 514 -0.94 1.17 2.29
C PHE A 514 -0.59 0.25 1.11
N PRO A 515 -0.84 -1.08 1.25
CA PRO A 515 -0.41 -2.08 0.29
C PRO A 515 -0.74 -1.76 -1.16
N LEU A 516 -1.91 -1.18 -1.38
CA LEU A 516 -2.42 -0.82 -2.69
C LEU A 516 -2.31 0.69 -2.91
N LYS A 517 -1.41 1.09 -3.80
CA LYS A 517 -1.25 2.48 -4.25
C LYS A 517 -2.00 2.68 -5.55
N ILE A 518 -3.00 3.56 -5.52
CA ILE A 518 -3.78 3.89 -6.70
C ILE A 518 -3.64 5.35 -7.03
N ARG A 519 -3.19 5.61 -8.27
CA ARG A 519 -2.92 6.94 -8.76
C ARG A 519 -3.77 7.21 -9.98
N LYS A 520 -4.49 8.32 -9.97
CA LYS A 520 -5.16 8.81 -11.17
C LYS A 520 -4.09 9.26 -12.16
N THR A 521 -3.93 8.53 -13.25
CA THR A 521 -2.92 8.82 -14.27
C THR A 521 -3.47 9.72 -15.37
N GLN A 522 -4.77 9.59 -15.69
CA GLN A 522 -5.40 10.33 -16.77
C GLN A 522 -6.83 10.74 -16.43
N THR A 523 -7.28 11.84 -17.01
CA THR A 523 -8.68 12.26 -17.01
C THR A 523 -9.08 12.57 -18.43
N TYR A 524 -10.10 11.89 -18.91
CA TYR A 524 -10.67 12.08 -20.23
C TYR A 524 -11.96 12.87 -20.10
N GLN A 525 -12.03 13.96 -20.84
CA GLN A 525 -13.21 14.82 -20.90
C GLN A 525 -13.59 14.99 -22.36
N ASP A 526 -14.80 14.58 -22.69
CA ASP A 526 -15.39 14.75 -24.01
C ASP A 526 -16.90 14.90 -23.85
N ASP A 527 -17.50 15.88 -24.54
CA ASP A 527 -18.94 16.14 -24.50
C ASP A 527 -19.76 14.92 -24.98
N GLN A 528 -19.15 14.03 -25.77
CA GLN A 528 -19.77 12.79 -26.24
C GLN A 528 -19.96 11.74 -25.13
N LEU A 529 -19.27 11.88 -23.99
CA LEU A 529 -19.45 10.99 -22.84
C LEU A 529 -20.72 11.30 -22.04
N ALA A 530 -21.44 12.38 -22.37
CA ALA A 530 -22.68 12.72 -21.71
C ALA A 530 -23.70 11.58 -21.81
N GLY A 531 -24.17 11.09 -20.66
CA GLY A 531 -25.11 9.97 -20.60
C GLY A 531 -24.50 8.61 -20.88
N LEU A 532 -23.17 8.44 -20.78
CA LEU A 532 -22.51 7.14 -20.86
C LEU A 532 -23.05 6.20 -19.79
N PHE A 533 -23.46 5.00 -20.21
CA PHE A 533 -23.92 3.92 -19.33
C PHE A 533 -23.31 2.56 -19.68
N GLU A 534 -22.55 2.45 -20.77
CA GLU A 534 -21.81 1.25 -21.12
C GLU A 534 -20.53 1.60 -21.88
N PHE A 535 -19.45 0.87 -21.60
CA PHE A 535 -18.18 1.02 -22.30
C PHE A 535 -17.27 -0.19 -22.15
N ALA A 536 -16.39 -0.34 -23.14
CA ALA A 536 -15.34 -1.36 -23.21
C ALA A 536 -14.06 -0.76 -23.79
N PHE A 537 -12.94 -1.41 -23.53
CA PHE A 537 -11.64 -1.07 -24.11
C PHE A 537 -11.18 -2.16 -25.07
N ASN A 538 -10.37 -1.78 -26.04
CA ASN A 538 -9.50 -2.75 -26.71
C ASN A 538 -8.43 -3.30 -25.73
N SER A 539 -7.64 -4.25 -26.21
CA SER A 539 -6.70 -5.01 -25.37
C SER A 539 -5.76 -4.11 -24.56
N ASP A 540 -5.16 -3.10 -25.19
CA ASP A 540 -4.16 -2.19 -24.61
C ASP A 540 -4.75 -0.89 -24.04
N GLY A 541 -6.07 -0.73 -24.02
CA GLY A 541 -6.72 0.49 -23.53
C GLY A 541 -6.51 1.75 -24.40
N SER A 542 -5.90 1.63 -25.58
CA SER A 542 -5.72 2.75 -26.52
C SER A 542 -7.00 3.15 -27.25
N GLN A 543 -8.04 2.32 -27.22
CA GLN A 543 -9.34 2.60 -27.82
C GLN A 543 -10.45 2.35 -26.81
N LEU A 544 -11.37 3.31 -26.72
CA LEU A 544 -12.59 3.24 -25.94
C LEU A 544 -13.77 3.06 -26.88
N TYR A 545 -14.65 2.10 -26.58
CA TYR A 545 -15.91 1.87 -27.26
C TYR A 545 -17.05 2.05 -26.26
N PHE A 546 -18.09 2.81 -26.59
CA PHE A 546 -19.07 3.25 -25.58
C PHE A 546 -20.44 3.57 -26.15
N SER A 547 -21.42 3.71 -25.26
CA SER A 547 -22.84 3.96 -25.56
C SER A 547 -23.17 5.43 -25.85
N GLY A 548 -22.35 6.13 -26.63
CA GLY A 548 -22.57 7.56 -26.91
C GLY A 548 -23.56 7.81 -28.06
N ALA A 549 -24.27 8.94 -27.98
CA ALA A 549 -25.30 9.29 -28.96
C ALA A 549 -24.73 9.81 -30.29
N ASN A 550 -23.63 10.58 -30.26
CA ASN A 550 -22.99 11.11 -31.48
C ASN A 550 -21.58 10.57 -31.72
N ALA A 551 -21.04 9.76 -30.80
CA ALA A 551 -19.82 9.00 -31.00
C ALA A 551 -19.92 7.67 -30.24
N GLU A 552 -19.31 6.62 -30.78
CA GLU A 552 -19.31 5.28 -30.19
C GLU A 552 -17.90 4.74 -29.97
N TRP A 553 -16.89 5.47 -30.44
CA TRP A 553 -15.50 5.13 -30.22
C TRP A 553 -14.62 6.38 -30.13
N LEU A 554 -13.53 6.26 -29.38
CA LEU A 554 -12.46 7.24 -29.26
C LEU A 554 -11.10 6.54 -29.35
N ALA A 555 -10.18 7.08 -30.15
CA ALA A 555 -8.77 6.65 -30.16
C ALA A 555 -7.88 7.57 -29.32
N HIS A 556 -6.95 6.95 -28.60
CA HIS A 556 -5.97 7.61 -27.74
C HIS A 556 -4.83 8.21 -28.58
N LEU A 557 -4.62 9.53 -28.44
CA LEU A 557 -3.40 10.23 -28.83
C LEU A 557 -3.01 11.17 -27.68
N ASP A 558 -1.98 10.82 -26.91
CA ASP A 558 -1.25 11.74 -26.03
C ASP A 558 -2.11 12.66 -25.13
N GLN A 559 -2.93 12.05 -24.26
CA GLN A 559 -3.78 12.72 -23.24
C GLN A 559 -5.06 13.41 -23.75
N VAL A 560 -5.35 13.35 -25.04
CA VAL A 560 -6.63 13.82 -25.60
C VAL A 560 -7.19 12.71 -26.48
N PHE A 561 -8.42 12.27 -26.23
CA PHE A 561 -9.11 11.44 -27.22
C PHE A 561 -9.31 12.28 -28.49
N GLY A 562 -8.64 11.88 -29.57
CA GLY A 562 -8.66 12.56 -30.86
C GLY A 562 -9.36 11.68 -31.90
N THR A 563 -10.15 12.31 -32.78
CA THR A 563 -11.04 11.67 -33.77
C THR A 563 -12.09 10.72 -33.16
N SER A 564 -13.28 11.28 -32.96
CA SER A 564 -14.51 10.58 -32.63
C SER A 564 -15.26 10.17 -33.90
N GLY A 565 -15.91 9.01 -33.87
CA GLY A 565 -16.88 8.65 -34.90
C GLY A 565 -18.06 7.89 -34.30
N ARG A 566 -19.22 8.02 -34.94
CA ARG A 566 -20.31 7.06 -34.78
C ARG A 566 -20.03 5.87 -35.69
N LEU A 567 -20.13 4.65 -35.17
CA LEU A 567 -19.91 3.43 -35.95
C LEU A 567 -21.16 3.02 -36.70
N SER A 568 -22.35 3.28 -36.15
CA SER A 568 -23.59 3.13 -36.89
C SER A 568 -23.80 4.30 -37.88
N ALA A 569 -24.16 3.94 -39.11
CA ALA A 569 -24.63 4.91 -40.10
C ALA A 569 -26.08 5.36 -39.87
N ASN A 570 -26.85 4.66 -39.04
CA ASN A 570 -28.24 5.03 -38.73
C ASN A 570 -28.30 5.87 -37.47
N GLU A 571 -28.81 7.10 -37.59
CA GLU A 571 -28.86 8.05 -36.50
C GLU A 571 -29.85 7.66 -35.38
N ASN A 572 -30.80 6.77 -35.66
CA ASN A 572 -31.79 6.27 -34.71
C ASN A 572 -31.29 5.07 -33.89
N ASP A 573 -30.10 4.52 -34.20
CA ASP A 573 -29.55 3.40 -33.45
C ASP A 573 -29.07 3.84 -32.06
N ILE A 574 -29.63 3.24 -31.02
CA ILE A 574 -29.27 3.45 -29.60
C ILE A 574 -28.43 2.26 -29.14
N THR A 575 -27.19 2.48 -28.75
CA THR A 575 -26.32 1.43 -28.23
C THR A 575 -26.72 1.03 -26.81
N VAL A 576 -26.96 -0.25 -26.58
CA VAL A 576 -27.42 -0.81 -25.31
C VAL A 576 -26.27 -1.55 -24.60
N LYS A 577 -25.50 -2.36 -25.35
CA LYS A 577 -24.33 -3.08 -24.84
C LYS A 577 -23.15 -2.99 -25.79
N VAL A 578 -21.94 -2.96 -25.23
CA VAL A 578 -20.66 -2.95 -25.96
C VAL A 578 -19.75 -4.02 -25.39
N ALA A 579 -19.04 -4.77 -26.25
CA ALA A 579 -18.04 -5.76 -25.83
C ALA A 579 -16.88 -5.85 -26.83
N TYR A 580 -15.77 -6.43 -26.38
CA TYR A 580 -14.54 -6.64 -27.14
C TYR A 580 -13.99 -8.06 -26.89
N ASP A 581 -13.44 -8.74 -27.90
CA ASP A 581 -13.03 -10.16 -27.81
C ASP A 581 -11.52 -10.43 -27.76
N GLY A 582 -10.68 -9.42 -27.57
CA GLY A 582 -9.22 -9.62 -27.55
C GLY A 582 -8.58 -9.79 -28.94
N ASN A 583 -9.36 -10.20 -29.95
CA ASN A 583 -8.93 -10.42 -31.33
C ASN A 583 -9.12 -9.16 -32.22
N GLY A 584 -9.34 -8.00 -31.60
CA GLY A 584 -9.56 -6.74 -32.31
C GLY A 584 -11.01 -6.50 -32.72
N ASN A 585 -11.96 -7.38 -32.39
CA ASN A 585 -13.36 -7.18 -32.76
C ASN A 585 -14.14 -6.46 -31.67
N ASN A 586 -15.00 -5.54 -32.10
CA ASN A 586 -15.88 -4.77 -31.24
C ASN A 586 -17.34 -5.12 -31.56
N TYR A 587 -18.13 -5.30 -30.53
CA TYR A 587 -19.50 -5.78 -30.63
C TYR A 587 -20.44 -4.77 -30.02
N PHE A 588 -21.52 -4.47 -30.75
CA PHE A 588 -22.54 -3.52 -30.36
C PHE A 588 -23.90 -4.18 -30.45
N TYR A 589 -24.61 -4.22 -29.33
CA TYR A 589 -26.03 -4.56 -29.28
C TYR A 589 -26.82 -3.26 -29.19
N ARG A 590 -27.72 -3.05 -30.14
CA ARG A 590 -28.41 -1.77 -30.35
C ARG A 590 -29.92 -1.95 -30.47
N PHE A 591 -30.64 -0.89 -30.13
CA PHE A 591 -32.07 -0.74 -30.37
C PHE A 591 -32.31 0.38 -31.38
N ASN A 592 -33.14 0.11 -32.38
CA ASN A 592 -33.67 1.12 -33.28
C ASN A 592 -35.21 1.16 -33.13
N PRO A 593 -35.82 2.33 -32.90
CA PRO A 593 -37.28 2.44 -32.80
C PRO A 593 -38.05 1.98 -34.04
N ASP A 594 -37.44 2.07 -35.22
CA ASP A 594 -38.05 1.71 -36.51
C ASP A 594 -37.82 0.23 -36.87
N ASP A 595 -36.64 -0.31 -36.55
CA ASP A 595 -36.18 -1.64 -36.99
C ASP A 595 -36.10 -2.68 -35.85
N GLY A 596 -36.25 -2.27 -34.59
CA GLY A 596 -36.08 -3.13 -33.42
C GLY A 596 -34.61 -3.34 -33.02
N PHE A 597 -34.34 -4.44 -32.34
CA PHE A 597 -32.99 -4.74 -31.86
C PHE A 597 -32.12 -5.33 -32.96
N HIS A 598 -30.82 -5.04 -32.91
CA HIS A 598 -29.86 -5.62 -33.81
C HIS A 598 -28.47 -5.65 -33.19
N PHE A 599 -27.64 -6.52 -33.73
CA PHE A 599 -26.24 -6.65 -33.38
C PHE A 599 -25.37 -6.14 -34.52
N ALA A 600 -24.21 -5.58 -34.17
CA ALA A 600 -23.17 -5.24 -35.13
C ALA A 600 -21.78 -5.63 -34.61
N ARG A 601 -20.95 -6.15 -35.52
CA ARG A 601 -19.54 -6.45 -35.28
C ARG A 601 -18.68 -5.55 -36.16
N TYR A 602 -17.63 -4.97 -35.58
CA TYR A 602 -16.64 -4.16 -36.26
C TYR A 602 -15.23 -4.73 -36.05
N ASP A 603 -14.35 -4.54 -37.02
CA ASP A 603 -12.93 -4.87 -36.87
C ASP A 603 -12.14 -3.77 -36.13
N SER A 604 -10.82 -3.96 -36.02
CA SER A 604 -9.91 -3.03 -35.36
C SER A 604 -9.71 -1.71 -36.11
N ASN A 605 -10.11 -1.64 -37.38
CA ASN A 605 -10.14 -0.43 -38.20
C ASN A 605 -11.55 0.19 -38.25
N GLN A 606 -12.44 -0.21 -37.33
CA GLN A 606 -13.80 0.29 -37.21
C GLN A 606 -14.67 -0.01 -38.44
N ALA A 607 -14.29 -0.98 -39.28
CA ALA A 607 -15.08 -1.39 -40.42
C ALA A 607 -16.18 -2.35 -39.99
N LEU A 608 -17.42 -2.13 -40.46
CA LEU A 608 -18.54 -3.02 -40.20
C LEU A 608 -18.31 -4.36 -40.89
N LEU A 609 -18.24 -5.43 -40.10
CA LEU A 609 -18.10 -6.81 -40.58
C LEU A 609 -19.47 -7.48 -40.73
N VAL A 610 -20.33 -7.35 -39.72
CA VAL A 610 -21.64 -8.00 -39.70
C VAL A 610 -22.66 -7.11 -39.02
N LYS A 611 -23.91 -7.09 -39.52
CA LYS A 611 -25.09 -6.54 -38.85
C LYS A 611 -26.24 -7.54 -38.97
N GLU A 612 -26.84 -7.91 -37.85
CA GLU A 612 -27.94 -8.88 -37.81
C GLU A 612 -29.10 -8.36 -36.97
N SER A 613 -30.33 -8.43 -37.52
CA SER A 613 -31.54 -8.04 -36.79
C SER A 613 -31.95 -9.11 -35.81
N LEU A 614 -32.36 -8.69 -34.62
CA LEU A 614 -32.73 -9.58 -33.53
C LEU A 614 -34.25 -9.52 -33.29
N PRO A 615 -34.88 -10.68 -33.06
CA PRO A 615 -36.33 -10.78 -33.14
C PRO A 615 -37.10 -10.14 -31.98
N PHE A 616 -36.44 -9.78 -30.86
CA PHE A 616 -37.12 -9.32 -29.63
C PHE A 616 -36.26 -8.32 -28.83
N GLY A 617 -36.92 -7.61 -27.90
CA GLY A 617 -36.27 -6.77 -26.90
C GLY A 617 -36.19 -7.42 -25.54
N PHE A 618 -35.19 -7.08 -24.73
CA PHE A 618 -34.86 -7.86 -23.54
C PHE A 618 -34.73 -6.99 -22.29
N SER A 619 -35.07 -7.59 -21.14
CA SER A 619 -34.88 -6.97 -19.83
C SER A 619 -33.42 -7.06 -19.37
N GLN A 620 -32.69 -8.07 -19.84
CA GLN A 620 -31.26 -8.26 -19.57
C GLN A 620 -30.58 -8.85 -20.81
N THR A 621 -29.36 -8.41 -21.11
CA THR A 621 -28.57 -8.91 -22.25
C THR A 621 -27.09 -8.91 -21.89
N GLU A 622 -26.44 -10.04 -22.14
CA GLU A 622 -24.99 -10.21 -22.01
C GLU A 622 -24.38 -10.59 -23.35
N LEU A 623 -23.26 -9.94 -23.68
CA LEU A 623 -22.41 -10.28 -24.81
C LEU A 623 -21.27 -11.14 -24.29
N LEU A 624 -21.12 -12.35 -24.83
CA LEU A 624 -20.13 -13.34 -24.37
C LEU A 624 -19.15 -13.68 -25.51
N PRO A 625 -18.23 -12.77 -25.87
CA PRO A 625 -17.34 -13.02 -26.99
C PRO A 625 -16.43 -14.24 -26.79
N GLN A 626 -16.09 -14.58 -25.54
CA GLN A 626 -15.32 -15.78 -25.20
C GLN A 626 -16.01 -17.09 -25.60
N TRP A 627 -17.35 -17.08 -25.64
CA TRP A 627 -18.18 -18.19 -26.09
C TRP A 627 -18.77 -17.96 -27.50
N GLN A 628 -18.54 -16.76 -28.07
CA GLN A 628 -19.21 -16.27 -29.29
C GLN A 628 -20.74 -16.36 -29.20
N LEU A 629 -21.32 -15.99 -28.05
CA LEU A 629 -22.76 -16.04 -27.80
C LEU A 629 -23.31 -14.67 -27.37
N ILE A 630 -24.58 -14.44 -27.65
CA ILE A 630 -25.41 -13.39 -27.05
C ILE A 630 -26.45 -14.10 -26.22
N VAL A 631 -26.55 -13.74 -24.94
CA VAL A 631 -27.57 -14.28 -24.03
C VAL A 631 -28.50 -13.16 -23.63
N SER A 632 -29.81 -13.39 -23.69
CA SER A 632 -30.77 -12.38 -23.31
C SER A 632 -31.99 -12.96 -22.63
N TYR A 633 -32.46 -12.27 -21.60
CA TYR A 633 -33.63 -12.66 -20.83
C TYR A 633 -34.83 -11.80 -21.19
N HIS A 634 -35.95 -12.44 -21.48
CA HIS A 634 -37.23 -11.81 -21.75
C HIS A 634 -38.20 -12.00 -20.57
N GLY A 635 -38.32 -10.98 -19.72
CA GLY A 635 -39.11 -11.05 -18.48
C GLY A 635 -40.60 -11.35 -18.67
N ASP A 636 -41.25 -10.82 -19.71
CA ASP A 636 -42.69 -11.04 -19.92
C ASP A 636 -43.04 -12.50 -20.26
N SER A 637 -42.09 -13.23 -20.84
CA SER A 637 -42.27 -14.64 -21.25
C SER A 637 -41.44 -15.61 -20.43
N ASN A 638 -40.68 -15.14 -19.43
CA ASN A 638 -39.75 -15.95 -18.64
C ASN A 638 -38.86 -16.83 -19.52
N THR A 639 -38.25 -16.24 -20.56
CA THR A 639 -37.49 -17.00 -21.56
C THR A 639 -36.06 -16.49 -21.63
N LEU A 640 -35.09 -17.40 -21.52
CA LEU A 640 -33.70 -17.13 -21.88
C LEU A 640 -33.49 -17.46 -23.35
N ILE A 641 -32.95 -16.52 -24.10
CA ILE A 641 -32.63 -16.66 -25.52
C ILE A 641 -31.12 -16.70 -25.64
N VAL A 642 -30.60 -17.70 -26.33
CA VAL A 642 -29.18 -17.81 -26.68
C VAL A 642 -29.04 -17.74 -28.18
N LEU A 643 -28.21 -16.81 -28.65
CA LEU A 643 -27.96 -16.57 -30.06
C LEU A 643 -26.46 -16.75 -30.32
N PRO A 644 -26.06 -17.48 -31.39
CA PRO A 644 -24.67 -17.41 -31.84
C PRO A 644 -24.34 -15.98 -32.27
N MET A 645 -23.15 -15.49 -31.93
CA MET A 645 -22.69 -14.22 -32.48
C MET A 645 -22.53 -14.36 -34.00
N PRO A 646 -22.99 -13.37 -34.78
CA PRO A 646 -22.88 -13.38 -36.23
C PRO A 646 -21.42 -13.52 -36.69
N GLN A 647 -21.19 -14.51 -37.55
CA GLN A 647 -19.88 -14.78 -38.14
C GLN A 647 -19.75 -14.12 -39.51
N ILE A 648 -18.52 -13.82 -39.94
CA ILE A 648 -18.26 -13.38 -41.32
C ILE A 648 -18.56 -14.59 -42.21
N ALA A 649 -19.44 -14.43 -43.21
CA ALA A 649 -19.65 -15.47 -44.20
C ALA A 649 -18.36 -15.64 -45.01
N ASP A 650 -17.81 -16.86 -45.01
CA ASP A 650 -16.63 -17.24 -45.81
C ASP A 650 -16.84 -17.04 -47.32
#